data_AF-A0A5Q4DIA0-F1
#
_entry.id   AF-A0A5Q4DIA0-F1
#
_cell.length_a   1.000
_cell.length_b   1.000
_cell.length_c   1.000
_cell.angle_alpha   90.00
_cell.angle_beta   90.00
_cell.angle_gamma   90.00
#
_symmetry.space_group_name_H-M   'P 1'
#
loop_
_entity.id
_entity.type
_entity.pdbx_description
1 polymer ?
#
loop_
_entity_poly.entity_id
_entity_poly.type
_entity_poly.pdbx_seq_one_letter_code
_entity_poly.pdbx_strand_id
1 'polypeptide(L)'
;MSTSDALRRAALLELLPNIHRQRDAERGAPLRALLGVLADQGGRVEDDILGLLDDWFIETCDEWVVPYIGDLLGVRGLQEIGSAGFSRRSLVANTLAFRRGKGTARVIEQLAQDATGWRALAREMFLQLAGTQHMNHLRPDAVRTPDLRDSAAFDPPQGPFGQAMHMVDVRSVALGRGRFNIPNIAVFLWRLQAYRITAADLTPEPVAGRYRVSPAGIDAALFNPAATDAGTEDRTGPRSVPAPLRRRALHDELEARRQALAAGRAPVRLWFDERAGARMEPAFRVELDGADLSPDRIAVCDLSDWTAPADTRGYDVVQPDGSTARVQMPLSVAVDPELGRVVLAPSVAGAVVRLTYSEGFAGDIGALSYSRRAAMEAQLALRPVTWAAGVSARPASASENIYPTLAQALAAWRGQPAGTVGMIAIMDSARHVGALTGADAITVPEGSRLILTAADWPAMQDPDAPEGVLIRRPGQIDADRLRPVIVGDLELRGTAPATSDTPGTLLLDGVVVQGGVTIAQGALGQLDLTHCTVMPGAGVLQVGAGNAGLVLSLRRSIVGDIAVAAPIAALRLCDSVAGRINAAQTPVEICDSTVLGALTCLTLDASGALLTGITRARRLQTGCVRYSWIAPGSVTPRPFRCQPQLALSGVPVAGHAAIIARLRPAFTSAVWGEPGFAQLARSTEVEIAGGGEDGSEMGAFRFLAQPARLSNLRNLVPEYLPYGQEYGLVFET
;
A
#
# COMPACT_ATOMS: atom_id res chain seq x y z
N MET A 1 1.56 21.61 22.05
CA MET A 1 0.61 22.66 22.44
C MET A 1 0.26 23.43 21.19
N SER A 2 -1.01 23.38 20.77
CA SER A 2 -1.45 24.13 19.59
C SER A 2 -1.49 25.62 19.93
N THR A 3 -1.28 26.49 18.95
CA THR A 3 -1.32 27.96 19.09
C THR A 3 -2.64 28.45 19.70
N SER A 4 -3.72 27.68 19.55
CA SER A 4 -5.03 27.90 20.19
C SER A 4 -4.96 27.89 21.72
N ASP A 5 -4.23 26.95 22.32
CA ASP A 5 -4.19 26.79 23.79
C ASP A 5 -3.46 27.95 24.47
N ALA A 6 -2.39 28.47 23.85
CA ALA A 6 -1.65 29.61 24.37
C ALA A 6 -2.50 30.91 24.35
N LEU A 7 -3.28 31.10 23.28
CA LEU A 7 -4.23 32.21 23.14
C LEU A 7 -5.39 32.09 24.14
N ARG A 8 -5.93 30.89 24.35
CA ARG A 8 -7.00 30.60 25.32
C ARG A 8 -6.58 30.92 26.77
N ARG A 9 -5.35 30.54 27.14
CA ARG A 9 -4.76 30.84 28.47
C ARG A 9 -4.58 32.35 28.70
N ALA A 10 -4.17 33.09 27.66
CA ALA A 10 -4.05 34.54 27.72
C ALA A 10 -5.43 35.21 27.88
N ALA A 11 -6.45 34.74 27.14
CA ALA A 11 -7.80 35.29 27.17
C ALA A 11 -8.44 35.27 28.56
N LEU A 12 -8.38 34.16 29.31
CA LEU A 12 -8.95 34.09 30.66
C LEU A 12 -8.23 35.02 31.66
N LEU A 13 -6.92 35.18 31.52
CA LEU A 13 -6.15 36.08 32.37
C LEU A 13 -6.47 37.55 32.06
N GLU A 14 -6.70 37.89 30.79
CA GLU A 14 -7.05 39.24 30.35
C GLU A 14 -8.42 39.71 30.85
N LEU A 15 -9.35 38.78 31.10
CA LEU A 15 -10.65 39.07 31.73
C LEU A 15 -10.53 39.53 33.18
N LEU A 16 -9.38 39.35 33.84
CA LEU A 16 -9.17 39.82 35.21
C LEU A 16 -8.78 41.31 35.27
N PRO A 17 -9.28 42.06 36.27
CA PRO A 17 -8.84 43.42 36.54
C PRO A 17 -7.32 43.49 36.71
N ASN A 18 -6.70 44.56 36.20
CA ASN A 18 -5.24 44.72 36.15
C ASN A 18 -4.57 44.59 37.53
N ILE A 19 -5.23 45.08 38.60
CA ILE A 19 -4.74 44.98 39.99
C ILE A 19 -4.45 43.52 40.43
N HIS A 20 -5.24 42.55 39.96
CA HIS A 20 -5.02 41.13 40.30
C HIS A 20 -3.91 40.51 39.46
N ARG A 21 -3.76 40.93 38.20
CA ARG A 21 -2.67 40.48 37.32
C ARG A 21 -1.30 40.95 37.81
N GLN A 22 -1.20 42.20 38.28
CA GLN A 22 0.03 42.74 38.85
C GLN A 22 0.43 42.01 40.15
N ARG A 23 -0.52 41.85 41.09
CA ARG A 23 -0.28 41.12 42.35
C ARG A 23 0.10 39.65 42.14
N ASP A 24 -0.43 39.01 41.11
CA ASP A 24 -0.07 37.64 40.76
C ASP A 24 1.36 37.56 40.22
N ALA A 25 1.75 38.48 39.33
CA ALA A 25 3.12 38.55 38.82
C ALA A 25 4.15 38.77 39.95
N GLU A 26 3.83 39.63 40.93
CA GLU A 26 4.67 39.87 42.12
C GLU A 26 4.84 38.63 43.00
N ARG A 27 3.92 37.67 42.94
CA ARG A 27 3.91 36.45 43.77
C ARG A 27 4.35 35.18 43.01
N GLY A 28 4.97 35.33 41.85
CA GLY A 28 5.45 34.20 41.05
C GLY A 28 4.37 33.54 40.18
N ALA A 29 3.29 34.25 39.88
CA ALA A 29 2.21 33.86 38.96
C ALA A 29 1.38 32.58 39.29
N PRO A 30 1.04 32.27 40.56
CA PRO A 30 0.22 31.09 40.90
C PRO A 30 -1.20 31.14 40.33
N LEU A 31 -1.83 32.32 40.23
CA LEU A 31 -3.17 32.48 39.66
C LEU A 31 -3.14 32.26 38.15
N ARG A 32 -2.11 32.74 37.44
CA ARG A 32 -1.88 32.40 36.03
C ARG A 32 -1.74 30.90 35.81
N ALA A 33 -1.02 30.20 36.69
CA ALA A 33 -0.88 28.75 36.60
C ALA A 33 -2.25 28.04 36.80
N LEU A 34 -3.03 28.46 37.79
CA LEU A 34 -4.38 27.92 38.03
C LEU A 34 -5.34 28.20 36.86
N LEU A 35 -5.36 29.44 36.36
CA LEU A 35 -6.17 29.80 35.19
C LEU A 35 -5.71 29.06 33.93
N GLY A 36 -4.42 28.74 33.82
CA GLY A 36 -3.88 27.89 32.76
C GLY A 36 -4.51 26.49 32.79
N VAL A 37 -4.59 25.87 33.97
CA VAL A 37 -5.25 24.56 34.14
C VAL A 37 -6.75 24.65 33.84
N LEU A 38 -7.43 25.73 34.28
CA LEU A 38 -8.86 25.93 34.00
C LEU A 38 -9.13 26.16 32.50
N ALA A 39 -8.26 26.92 31.81
CA ALA A 39 -8.33 27.13 30.37
C ALA A 39 -8.19 25.79 29.63
N ASP A 40 -7.25 24.94 30.04
CA ASP A 40 -7.05 23.63 29.43
C ASP A 40 -8.28 22.72 29.61
N GLN A 41 -8.89 22.71 30.80
CA GLN A 41 -10.12 21.93 31.01
C GLN A 41 -11.32 22.52 30.26
N GLY A 42 -11.45 23.85 30.23
CA GLY A 42 -12.49 24.53 29.45
C GLY A 42 -12.36 24.25 27.95
N GLY A 43 -11.14 24.28 27.42
CA GLY A 43 -10.84 23.91 26.04
C GLY A 43 -11.24 22.47 25.72
N ARG A 44 -10.96 21.51 26.61
CA ARG A 44 -11.41 20.12 26.43
C ARG A 44 -12.93 19.98 26.35
N VAL A 45 -13.66 20.73 27.17
CA VAL A 45 -15.14 20.74 27.13
C VAL A 45 -15.65 21.41 25.86
N GLU A 46 -15.03 22.50 25.43
CA GLU A 46 -15.36 23.16 24.16
C GLU A 46 -15.10 22.23 22.97
N ASP A 47 -13.93 21.57 22.93
CA ASP A 47 -13.55 20.62 21.89
C ASP A 47 -14.51 19.40 21.89
N ASP A 48 -14.96 18.92 23.06
CA ASP A 48 -15.98 17.86 23.19
C ASP A 48 -17.35 18.33 22.64
N ILE A 49 -17.78 19.56 22.94
CA ILE A 49 -19.02 20.14 22.39
C ILE A 49 -18.94 20.29 20.87
N LEU A 50 -17.80 20.74 20.35
CA LEU A 50 -17.57 20.84 18.91
C LEU A 50 -17.58 19.46 18.26
N GLY A 51 -16.97 18.45 18.89
CA GLY A 51 -17.05 17.06 18.46
C GLY A 51 -18.49 16.56 18.40
N LEU A 52 -19.32 16.84 19.42
CA LEU A 52 -20.75 16.49 19.41
C LEU A 52 -21.55 17.20 18.30
N LEU A 53 -21.14 18.39 17.87
CA LEU A 53 -21.76 19.08 16.73
C LEU A 53 -21.30 18.47 15.40
N ASP A 54 -20.02 18.12 15.29
CA ASP A 54 -19.48 17.40 14.13
C ASP A 54 -20.15 16.04 13.97
N ASP A 55 -20.51 15.38 15.07
CA ASP A 55 -21.24 14.10 15.12
C ASP A 55 -22.63 14.10 14.47
N TRP A 56 -23.20 15.28 14.19
CA TRP A 56 -24.49 15.40 13.52
C TRP A 56 -24.41 15.19 12.00
N PHE A 57 -23.22 15.36 11.41
CA PHE A 57 -23.03 15.28 9.96
C PHE A 57 -22.18 14.09 9.60
N ILE A 58 -22.60 13.31 8.60
CA ILE A 58 -21.90 12.09 8.20
C ILE A 58 -20.48 12.38 7.70
N GLU A 59 -20.23 13.57 7.16
CA GLU A 59 -18.94 14.01 6.64
C GLU A 59 -17.91 14.28 7.74
N THR A 60 -18.37 14.73 8.92
CA THR A 60 -17.49 15.20 10.02
C THR A 60 -17.55 14.35 11.28
N CYS A 61 -18.62 13.56 11.46
CA CYS A 61 -18.83 12.77 12.68
C CYS A 61 -17.67 11.82 12.97
N ASP A 62 -17.52 11.41 14.22
CA ASP A 62 -16.59 10.34 14.57
C ASP A 62 -17.05 9.00 13.97
N GLU A 63 -16.08 8.11 13.68
CA GLU A 63 -16.35 6.83 13.03
C GLU A 63 -17.30 5.93 13.84
N TRP A 64 -17.31 6.06 15.18
CA TRP A 64 -18.20 5.31 16.05
C TRP A 64 -19.68 5.77 15.95
N VAL A 65 -19.95 6.97 15.44
CA VAL A 65 -21.30 7.54 15.27
C VAL A 65 -21.96 7.08 13.97
N VAL A 66 -21.15 6.77 12.94
CA VAL A 66 -21.60 6.35 11.60
C VAL A 66 -22.69 5.26 11.63
N PRO A 67 -22.60 4.19 12.45
CA PRO A 67 -23.66 3.16 12.52
C PRO A 67 -25.02 3.72 12.98
N TYR A 68 -25.04 4.69 13.88
CA TYR A 68 -26.28 5.29 14.38
C TYR A 68 -26.97 6.14 13.32
N ILE A 69 -26.20 6.90 12.53
CA ILE A 69 -26.72 7.61 11.35
C ILE A 69 -27.25 6.60 10.32
N GLY A 70 -26.52 5.49 10.12
CA GLY A 70 -26.94 4.38 9.26
C GLY A 70 -28.29 3.78 9.70
N ASP A 71 -28.52 3.62 11.00
CA ASP A 71 -29.76 3.07 11.55
C ASP A 71 -30.99 3.95 11.25
N LEU A 72 -30.82 5.28 11.26
CA LEU A 72 -31.86 6.23 10.85
C LEU A 72 -32.22 6.08 9.37
N LEU A 73 -31.22 5.77 8.54
CA LEU A 73 -31.42 5.52 7.11
C LEU A 73 -31.87 4.08 6.83
N GLY A 74 -31.88 3.18 7.81
CA GLY A 74 -32.21 1.76 7.63
C GLY A 74 -31.09 0.92 7.00
N VAL A 75 -29.83 1.37 7.12
CA VAL A 75 -28.64 0.63 6.70
C VAL A 75 -28.23 -0.34 7.82
N ARG A 76 -28.82 -1.54 7.85
CA ARG A 76 -28.67 -2.52 8.94
C ARG A 76 -28.02 -3.82 8.48
N GLY A 77 -27.54 -4.60 9.46
CA GLY A 77 -27.10 -5.99 9.21
C GLY A 77 -25.74 -6.12 8.50
N LEU A 78 -24.94 -5.05 8.50
CA LEU A 78 -23.58 -5.09 7.99
C LEU A 78 -22.62 -5.54 9.09
N GLN A 79 -21.65 -6.38 8.73
CA GLN A 79 -20.55 -6.77 9.60
C GLN A 79 -19.55 -5.64 9.74
N GLU A 80 -19.13 -5.33 10.96
CA GLU A 80 -18.14 -4.29 11.22
C GLU A 80 -16.80 -4.72 10.64
N ILE A 81 -16.17 -3.81 9.92
CA ILE A 81 -14.87 -4.03 9.31
C ILE A 81 -13.90 -3.16 10.11
N GLY A 82 -13.32 -3.71 11.17
CA GLY A 82 -12.38 -3.01 12.06
C GLY A 82 -11.00 -2.77 11.45
N SER A 83 -10.90 -2.71 10.11
CA SER A 83 -9.63 -2.54 9.41
C SER A 83 -9.24 -1.07 9.30
N ALA A 84 -7.99 -0.74 9.61
CA ALA A 84 -7.40 0.55 9.26
C ALA A 84 -7.63 0.83 7.75
N GLY A 85 -8.41 1.86 7.44
CA GLY A 85 -8.66 2.32 6.07
C GLY A 85 -10.01 1.93 5.44
N PHE A 86 -10.91 1.22 6.13
CA PHE A 86 -12.28 1.02 5.65
C PHE A 86 -13.29 1.65 6.62
N SER A 87 -14.04 2.63 6.14
CA SER A 87 -15.10 3.32 6.85
C SER A 87 -16.44 3.04 6.17
N ARG A 88 -17.51 2.91 6.97
CA ARG A 88 -18.87 2.82 6.43
C ARG A 88 -19.45 4.17 6.01
N ARG A 89 -18.72 5.25 6.27
CA ARG A 89 -19.17 6.63 6.05
C ARG A 89 -19.65 6.85 4.63
N SER A 90 -18.88 6.45 3.62
CA SER A 90 -19.26 6.62 2.22
C SER A 90 -20.56 5.90 1.88
N LEU A 91 -20.73 4.66 2.36
CA LEU A 91 -21.95 3.88 2.16
C LEU A 91 -23.17 4.57 2.79
N VAL A 92 -23.05 5.02 4.05
CA VAL A 92 -24.13 5.69 4.77
C VAL A 92 -24.46 7.04 4.12
N ALA A 93 -23.44 7.84 3.79
CA ALA A 93 -23.59 9.14 3.13
C ALA A 93 -24.32 9.03 1.78
N ASN A 94 -23.99 8.01 0.97
CA ASN A 94 -24.55 7.83 -0.36
C ASN A 94 -25.87 7.04 -0.40
N THR A 95 -26.39 6.57 0.74
CA THR A 95 -27.57 5.68 0.79
C THR A 95 -28.80 6.26 0.09
N LEU A 96 -29.09 7.56 0.28
CA LEU A 96 -30.23 8.21 -0.40
C LEU A 96 -30.03 8.28 -1.92
N ALA A 97 -28.80 8.52 -2.38
CA ALA A 97 -28.47 8.52 -3.80
C ALA A 97 -28.64 7.12 -4.41
N PHE A 98 -28.23 6.06 -3.69
CA PHE A 98 -28.43 4.68 -4.14
C PHE A 98 -29.91 4.33 -4.30
N ARG A 99 -30.75 4.73 -3.35
CA ARG A 99 -32.20 4.48 -3.42
C ARG A 99 -32.85 5.20 -4.60
N ARG A 100 -32.44 6.44 -4.87
CA ARG A 100 -32.93 7.23 -6.02
C ARG A 100 -32.50 6.65 -7.36
N GLY A 101 -31.32 6.03 -7.44
CA GLY A 101 -30.75 5.44 -8.67
C GLY A 101 -30.85 3.92 -8.75
N LYS A 102 -31.70 3.30 -7.91
CA LYS A 102 -31.88 1.84 -7.83
C LYS A 102 -32.15 1.21 -9.19
N GLY A 103 -31.56 0.04 -9.44
CA GLY A 103 -31.68 -0.66 -10.72
C GLY A 103 -30.78 -0.13 -11.84
N THR A 104 -29.84 0.77 -11.55
CA THR A 104 -28.84 1.21 -12.53
C THR A 104 -27.49 0.54 -12.26
N ALA A 105 -26.78 0.17 -13.33
CA ALA A 105 -25.45 -0.43 -13.21
C ALA A 105 -24.46 0.52 -12.50
N ARG A 106 -24.58 1.84 -12.70
CA ARG A 106 -23.81 2.87 -11.97
C ARG A 106 -24.00 2.78 -10.44
N VAL A 107 -25.23 2.61 -9.96
CA VAL A 107 -25.47 2.47 -8.51
C VAL A 107 -24.87 1.17 -7.98
N ILE A 108 -24.92 0.07 -8.74
CA ILE A 108 -24.30 -1.20 -8.32
C ILE A 108 -22.77 -1.04 -8.21
N GLU A 109 -22.14 -0.30 -9.12
CA GLU A 109 -20.70 0.03 -9.06
C GLU A 109 -20.33 0.79 -7.79
N GLN A 110 -20.98 1.93 -7.57
CA GLN A 110 -20.68 2.76 -6.41
C GLN A 110 -21.03 2.06 -5.10
N LEU A 111 -22.15 1.35 -5.04
CA LEU A 111 -22.53 0.54 -3.87
C LEU A 111 -21.47 -0.51 -3.57
N ALA A 112 -20.96 -1.18 -4.60
CA ALA A 112 -19.91 -2.18 -4.42
C ALA A 112 -18.61 -1.55 -3.90
N GLN A 113 -18.24 -0.40 -4.44
CA GLN A 113 -17.09 0.36 -3.96
C GLN A 113 -17.27 0.83 -2.52
N ASP A 114 -18.39 1.43 -2.17
CA ASP A 114 -18.61 1.97 -0.82
C ASP A 114 -18.80 0.85 0.23
N ALA A 115 -19.31 -0.32 -0.17
CA ALA A 115 -19.46 -1.47 0.73
C ALA A 115 -18.17 -2.26 0.95
N THR A 116 -17.19 -2.17 0.05
CA THR A 116 -15.98 -3.04 0.09
C THR A 116 -14.65 -2.30 0.02
N GLY A 117 -14.65 -1.04 -0.38
CA GLY A 117 -13.46 -0.26 -0.74
C GLY A 117 -12.82 -0.67 -2.08
N TRP A 118 -13.36 -1.67 -2.78
CA TRP A 118 -12.81 -2.13 -4.06
C TRP A 118 -13.42 -1.36 -5.22
N ARG A 119 -12.59 -1.02 -6.22
CA ARG A 119 -13.14 -0.54 -7.49
C ARG A 119 -14.03 -1.62 -8.09
N ALA A 120 -15.13 -1.20 -8.69
CA ALA A 120 -16.14 -2.08 -9.23
C ALA A 120 -16.66 -1.62 -10.59
N LEU A 121 -16.98 -2.58 -11.45
CA LEU A 121 -17.65 -2.36 -12.73
C LEU A 121 -18.84 -3.31 -12.81
N ALA A 122 -20.05 -2.79 -12.88
CA ALA A 122 -21.25 -3.56 -13.11
C ALA A 122 -21.59 -3.49 -14.60
N ARG A 123 -21.73 -4.67 -15.20
CA ARG A 123 -21.94 -4.80 -16.63
C ARG A 123 -23.15 -5.68 -16.90
N GLU A 124 -24.08 -5.10 -17.64
CA GLU A 124 -25.31 -5.75 -18.06
C GLU A 124 -25.00 -6.71 -19.22
N MET A 125 -25.11 -8.01 -18.97
CA MET A 125 -24.59 -9.01 -19.91
C MET A 125 -25.46 -9.17 -21.15
N PHE A 126 -26.71 -8.72 -21.13
CA PHE A 126 -27.58 -8.66 -22.31
C PHE A 126 -27.08 -7.66 -23.37
N LEU A 127 -26.29 -6.66 -22.96
CA LEU A 127 -25.61 -5.73 -23.87
C LEU A 127 -24.43 -6.38 -24.60
N GLN A 128 -23.97 -7.54 -24.13
CA GLN A 128 -22.86 -8.32 -24.68
C GLN A 128 -23.32 -9.56 -25.44
N LEU A 129 -24.60 -9.63 -25.81
CA LEU A 129 -25.13 -10.74 -26.60
C LEU A 129 -25.10 -10.40 -28.10
N ALA A 130 -24.57 -11.33 -28.89
CA ALA A 130 -24.70 -11.30 -30.33
C ALA A 130 -26.18 -11.54 -30.71
N GLY A 131 -26.67 -10.84 -31.73
CA GLY A 131 -28.07 -10.93 -32.15
C GLY A 131 -28.25 -10.79 -33.66
N THR A 132 -29.26 -11.48 -34.19
CA THR A 132 -29.77 -11.21 -35.54
C THR A 132 -30.60 -9.94 -35.52
N GLN A 133 -30.43 -9.06 -36.52
CA GLN A 133 -31.13 -7.78 -36.57
C GLN A 133 -32.65 -7.97 -36.72
N HIS A 134 -33.41 -7.27 -35.90
CA HIS A 134 -34.87 -7.20 -35.99
C HIS A 134 -35.29 -5.75 -36.21
N MET A 135 -36.22 -5.48 -37.13
CA MET A 135 -36.54 -4.10 -37.53
C MET A 135 -37.09 -3.22 -36.39
N ASN A 136 -37.76 -3.83 -35.40
CA ASN A 136 -38.26 -3.08 -34.23
C ASN A 136 -37.19 -2.85 -33.15
N HIS A 137 -35.99 -3.42 -33.29
CA HIS A 137 -34.92 -3.32 -32.30
C HIS A 137 -33.55 -3.53 -32.98
N LEU A 138 -33.11 -2.51 -33.72
CA LEU A 138 -31.82 -2.53 -34.42
C LEU A 138 -30.68 -2.42 -33.41
N ARG A 139 -29.72 -3.34 -33.52
CA ARG A 139 -28.49 -3.38 -32.72
C ARG A 139 -27.31 -3.60 -33.66
N PRO A 140 -26.96 -2.64 -34.52
CA PRO A 140 -25.97 -2.83 -35.59
C PRO A 140 -24.61 -3.28 -35.06
N ASP A 141 -24.27 -2.93 -33.82
CA ASP A 141 -22.99 -3.27 -33.18
C ASP A 141 -22.99 -4.67 -32.50
N ALA A 142 -24.12 -5.37 -32.44
CA ALA A 142 -24.25 -6.70 -31.81
C ALA A 142 -23.75 -7.84 -32.72
N VAL A 143 -22.59 -7.64 -33.35
CA VAL A 143 -21.97 -8.58 -34.30
C VAL A 143 -20.97 -9.48 -33.57
N ARG A 144 -20.97 -10.77 -33.92
CA ARG A 144 -20.10 -11.78 -33.27
C ARG A 144 -18.62 -11.68 -33.66
N THR A 145 -18.30 -11.03 -34.78
CA THR A 145 -16.93 -10.95 -35.31
C THR A 145 -16.28 -9.63 -34.88
N PRO A 146 -15.37 -9.64 -33.89
CA PRO A 146 -14.65 -8.43 -33.50
C PRO A 146 -13.70 -7.98 -34.63
N ASP A 147 -13.50 -6.67 -34.79
CA ASP A 147 -12.50 -6.15 -35.70
C ASP A 147 -11.10 -6.29 -35.08
N LEU A 148 -10.28 -7.18 -35.63
CA LEU A 148 -8.90 -7.38 -35.16
C LEU A 148 -7.98 -6.20 -35.47
N ARG A 149 -8.42 -5.24 -36.31
CA ARG A 149 -7.67 -4.01 -36.59
C ARG A 149 -7.85 -2.98 -35.49
N ASP A 150 -8.95 -3.05 -34.75
CA ASP A 150 -9.15 -2.25 -33.54
C ASP A 150 -8.52 -2.97 -32.34
N SER A 151 -7.19 -2.99 -32.33
CA SER A 151 -6.44 -3.57 -31.21
C SER A 151 -6.59 -2.78 -29.90
N ALA A 152 -7.10 -1.54 -29.96
CA ALA A 152 -7.36 -0.72 -28.78
C ALA A 152 -8.62 -1.18 -28.04
N ALA A 153 -9.59 -1.76 -28.75
CA ALA A 153 -10.76 -2.43 -28.18
C ALA A 153 -10.46 -3.83 -27.61
N PHE A 154 -9.22 -4.32 -27.73
CA PHE A 154 -8.81 -5.67 -27.36
C PHE A 154 -8.44 -5.80 -25.87
N ASP A 155 -9.35 -5.43 -24.99
CA ASP A 155 -9.41 -6.04 -23.65
C ASP A 155 -9.81 -7.52 -23.84
N PRO A 156 -9.45 -8.47 -22.95
CA PRO A 156 -9.85 -9.87 -23.10
C PRO A 156 -11.35 -9.97 -23.40
N PRO A 157 -11.79 -10.80 -24.36
CA PRO A 157 -13.19 -10.81 -24.83
C PRO A 157 -14.24 -10.98 -23.72
N GLN A 158 -13.88 -11.63 -22.62
CA GLN A 158 -14.75 -11.84 -21.45
C GLN A 158 -14.41 -10.95 -20.24
N GLY A 159 -13.45 -10.05 -20.42
CA GLY A 159 -12.96 -9.11 -19.43
C GLY A 159 -13.93 -7.96 -19.17
N PRO A 160 -13.59 -7.09 -18.21
CA PRO A 160 -14.46 -6.00 -17.75
C PRO A 160 -14.78 -5.00 -18.87
N PHE A 161 -13.81 -4.68 -19.73
CA PHE A 161 -13.95 -3.66 -20.79
C PHE A 161 -14.00 -4.26 -22.21
N GLY A 162 -13.92 -5.60 -22.34
CA GLY A 162 -13.95 -6.30 -23.62
C GLY A 162 -15.23 -6.06 -24.40
N GLN A 163 -15.13 -5.70 -25.68
CA GLN A 163 -16.30 -5.33 -26.51
C GLN A 163 -16.88 -6.48 -27.34
N ALA A 164 -16.26 -7.66 -27.27
CA ALA A 164 -16.69 -8.82 -28.05
C ALA A 164 -18.09 -9.29 -27.63
N MET A 165 -18.94 -9.60 -28.63
CA MET A 165 -20.29 -10.12 -28.41
C MET A 165 -20.29 -11.64 -28.27
N HIS A 166 -21.14 -12.17 -27.39
CA HIS A 166 -21.18 -13.58 -26.98
C HIS A 166 -22.52 -14.24 -27.31
N MET A 167 -22.51 -15.57 -27.38
CA MET A 167 -23.74 -16.36 -27.45
C MET A 167 -24.39 -16.45 -26.06
N VAL A 168 -25.71 -16.66 -26.02
CA VAL A 168 -26.45 -16.85 -24.78
C VAL A 168 -25.95 -18.08 -24.02
N ASP A 169 -25.69 -17.90 -22.73
CA ASP A 169 -25.37 -18.91 -21.73
C ASP A 169 -26.48 -18.96 -20.68
N VAL A 170 -27.32 -20.00 -20.72
CA VAL A 170 -28.50 -20.12 -19.86
C VAL A 170 -28.20 -20.48 -18.40
N ARG A 171 -26.92 -20.69 -18.04
CA ARG A 171 -26.51 -21.00 -16.66
C ARG A 171 -26.52 -19.74 -15.80
N SER A 172 -26.78 -19.92 -14.50
CA SER A 172 -26.86 -18.80 -13.56
C SER A 172 -25.49 -18.16 -13.28
N VAL A 173 -25.45 -16.83 -13.30
CA VAL A 173 -24.28 -16.01 -12.95
C VAL A 173 -24.08 -15.93 -11.44
N ALA A 174 -25.15 -16.05 -10.65
CA ALA A 174 -25.08 -16.11 -9.19
C ALA A 174 -24.32 -17.35 -8.69
N LEU A 175 -24.36 -18.44 -9.45
CA LEU A 175 -23.60 -19.68 -9.18
C LEU A 175 -22.19 -19.68 -9.80
N GLY A 176 -21.80 -18.61 -10.50
CA GLY A 176 -20.52 -18.51 -11.21
C GLY A 176 -20.37 -19.47 -12.39
N ARG A 177 -21.47 -20.02 -12.93
CA ARG A 177 -21.45 -21.06 -13.99
C ARG A 177 -21.77 -20.52 -15.37
N GLY A 178 -22.55 -19.45 -15.47
CA GLY A 178 -22.82 -18.73 -16.72
C GLY A 178 -22.60 -17.23 -16.55
N ARG A 179 -22.50 -16.49 -17.66
CA ARG A 179 -22.25 -15.04 -17.62
C ARG A 179 -23.10 -14.28 -18.62
N PHE A 180 -23.07 -14.70 -19.88
CA PHE A 180 -23.69 -13.97 -20.98
C PHE A 180 -25.16 -14.37 -21.14
N ASN A 181 -26.07 -13.73 -20.41
CA ASN A 181 -27.51 -13.96 -20.53
C ASN A 181 -28.30 -12.67 -20.28
N ILE A 182 -29.58 -12.67 -20.66
CA ILE A 182 -30.49 -11.54 -20.48
C ILE A 182 -30.62 -11.08 -19.02
N PRO A 183 -30.89 -11.98 -18.04
CA PRO A 183 -31.05 -11.57 -16.64
C PRO A 183 -29.72 -11.30 -15.92
N ASN A 184 -28.56 -11.48 -16.57
CA ASN A 184 -27.29 -11.52 -15.85
C ASN A 184 -26.62 -10.15 -15.79
N ILE A 185 -26.18 -9.76 -14.59
CA ILE A 185 -25.24 -8.68 -14.33
C ILE A 185 -23.93 -9.30 -13.83
N ALA A 186 -22.79 -8.97 -14.43
CA ALA A 186 -21.51 -9.26 -13.79
C ALA A 186 -21.00 -8.01 -13.09
N VAL A 187 -20.60 -8.18 -11.84
CA VAL A 187 -19.95 -7.15 -11.04
C VAL A 187 -18.48 -7.52 -10.92
N PHE A 188 -17.63 -6.86 -11.71
CA PHE A 188 -16.18 -7.00 -11.66
C PHE A 188 -15.64 -6.22 -10.46
N LEU A 189 -14.75 -6.82 -9.69
CA LEU A 189 -14.16 -6.25 -8.47
C LEU A 189 -12.63 -6.35 -8.54
N TRP A 190 -11.94 -5.24 -8.31
CA TRP A 190 -10.48 -5.21 -8.21
C TRP A 190 -10.06 -5.24 -6.75
N ARG A 191 -9.42 -6.33 -6.32
CA ARG A 191 -8.91 -6.47 -4.94
C ARG A 191 -7.53 -5.87 -4.74
N LEU A 192 -6.84 -5.55 -5.83
CA LEU A 192 -5.57 -4.84 -5.78
C LEU A 192 -5.81 -3.34 -5.60
N GLN A 193 -4.82 -2.69 -5.00
CA GLN A 193 -4.73 -1.24 -4.89
C GLN A 193 -3.53 -0.75 -5.70
N ALA A 194 -3.58 0.51 -6.13
CA ALA A 194 -2.50 1.16 -6.85
C ALA A 194 -1.70 2.08 -5.91
N TYR A 195 -0.43 1.77 -5.72
CA TYR A 195 0.49 2.52 -4.86
C TYR A 195 1.34 3.44 -5.73
N ARG A 196 1.08 4.75 -5.66
CA ARG A 196 1.78 5.79 -6.45
C ARG A 196 3.12 6.12 -5.82
N ILE A 197 4.20 5.97 -6.59
CA ILE A 197 5.56 6.29 -6.16
C ILE A 197 6.04 7.49 -6.98
N THR A 198 6.58 8.48 -6.29
CA THR A 198 7.03 9.73 -6.90
C THR A 198 8.53 9.71 -7.14
N ALA A 199 8.94 10.05 -8.36
CA ALA A 199 10.33 10.26 -8.79
C ALA A 199 11.31 9.20 -8.23
N ALA A 200 11.01 7.92 -8.46
CA ALA A 200 11.87 6.83 -8.02
C ALA A 200 13.05 6.63 -8.97
N ASP A 201 14.21 6.30 -8.38
CA ASP A 201 15.36 5.82 -9.14
C ASP A 201 15.10 4.40 -9.66
N LEU A 202 15.55 4.12 -10.89
CA LEU A 202 15.37 2.81 -11.52
C LEU A 202 16.55 1.88 -11.23
N THR A 203 16.31 0.57 -11.31
CA THR A 203 17.36 -0.44 -11.18
C THR A 203 18.14 -0.54 -12.50
N PRO A 204 19.44 -0.18 -12.54
CA PRO A 204 20.22 -0.24 -13.77
C PRO A 204 20.53 -1.69 -14.17
N GLU A 205 20.54 -1.95 -15.48
CA GLU A 205 21.08 -3.18 -16.07
C GLU A 205 22.57 -3.02 -16.39
N PRO A 206 23.32 -4.12 -16.62
CA PRO A 206 24.75 -4.06 -16.95
C PRO A 206 25.08 -3.25 -18.21
N VAL A 207 24.12 -3.14 -19.15
CA VAL A 207 24.26 -2.33 -20.37
C VAL A 207 23.71 -0.94 -20.09
N ALA A 208 24.53 0.09 -20.33
CA ALA A 208 24.16 1.49 -20.10
C ALA A 208 22.87 1.89 -20.84
N GLY A 209 22.09 2.78 -20.22
CA GLY A 209 20.81 3.24 -20.75
C GLY A 209 19.66 2.25 -20.62
N ARG A 210 19.85 1.08 -19.98
CA ARG A 210 18.79 0.09 -19.73
C ARG A 210 18.48 -0.02 -18.25
N TYR A 211 17.19 -0.02 -17.93
CA TYR A 211 16.72 -0.02 -16.56
C TYR A 211 15.48 -0.88 -16.38
N ARG A 212 15.33 -1.43 -15.17
CA ARG A 212 14.09 -2.03 -14.67
C ARG A 212 13.46 -1.11 -13.64
N VAL A 213 12.15 -1.02 -13.67
CA VAL A 213 11.38 -0.20 -12.73
C VAL A 213 11.30 -0.87 -11.37
N SER A 214 11.17 -2.21 -11.33
CA SER A 214 11.16 -2.95 -10.08
C SER A 214 12.50 -2.84 -9.34
N PRO A 215 12.50 -2.50 -8.04
CA PRO A 215 13.72 -2.45 -7.25
C PRO A 215 14.37 -3.83 -7.08
N ALA A 216 13.59 -4.91 -7.22
CA ALA A 216 14.07 -6.28 -7.17
C ALA A 216 14.79 -6.74 -8.47
N GLY A 217 14.84 -5.89 -9.50
CA GLY A 217 15.50 -6.24 -10.76
C GLY A 217 14.77 -7.29 -11.59
N ILE A 218 13.45 -7.39 -11.46
CA ILE A 218 12.58 -8.31 -12.20
C ILE A 218 11.66 -7.56 -13.17
N ASP A 219 11.05 -8.28 -14.12
CA ASP A 219 9.94 -7.73 -14.90
C ASP A 219 8.71 -7.57 -14.00
N ALA A 220 8.09 -6.38 -14.01
CA ALA A 220 6.89 -6.09 -13.25
C ALA A 220 6.05 -5.02 -13.96
N ALA A 221 4.76 -5.28 -14.13
CA ALA A 221 3.87 -4.34 -14.79
C ALA A 221 3.65 -3.07 -13.96
N LEU A 222 3.59 -1.93 -14.64
CA LEU A 222 3.13 -0.66 -14.10
C LEU A 222 1.60 -0.67 -14.05
N PHE A 223 1.03 0.02 -13.07
CA PHE A 223 -0.41 0.10 -12.86
C PHE A 223 -0.95 1.50 -13.14
N ASN A 224 -2.25 1.58 -13.39
CA ASN A 224 -2.96 2.85 -13.39
C ASN A 224 -2.80 3.55 -12.03
N PRO A 225 -2.70 4.88 -11.99
CA PRO A 225 -2.75 5.60 -10.73
C PRO A 225 -4.10 5.40 -10.04
N ALA A 226 -4.10 5.48 -8.72
CA ALA A 226 -5.35 5.46 -7.95
C ALA A 226 -6.26 6.59 -8.45
N ALA A 227 -7.46 6.23 -8.91
CA ALA A 227 -8.46 7.24 -9.22
C ALA A 227 -8.84 7.96 -7.93
N THR A 228 -8.83 9.30 -7.95
CA THR A 228 -9.56 10.10 -6.98
C THR A 228 -11.06 9.79 -7.11
N ASP A 229 -11.82 9.99 -6.04
CA ASP A 229 -13.25 9.65 -6.04
C ASP A 229 -13.98 10.38 -7.16
N ALA A 230 -14.26 9.64 -8.23
CA ALA A 230 -15.30 9.93 -9.17
C ALA A 230 -16.58 10.07 -8.33
N GLY A 231 -17.14 11.28 -8.30
CA GLY A 231 -18.44 11.50 -7.69
C GLY A 231 -19.47 10.54 -8.30
N THR A 232 -20.64 10.43 -7.65
CA THR A 232 -21.68 9.46 -7.99
C THR A 232 -22.14 9.46 -9.47
N GLU A 233 -21.74 10.41 -10.31
CA GLU A 233 -22.18 10.55 -11.69
C GLU A 233 -21.33 9.78 -12.73
N ASP A 234 -20.05 9.50 -12.46
CA ASP A 234 -19.14 8.89 -13.45
C ASP A 234 -19.13 7.35 -13.36
N ARG A 235 -19.09 6.67 -14.52
CA ARG A 235 -18.94 5.21 -14.65
C ARG A 235 -17.48 4.81 -14.51
N THR A 236 -17.22 3.63 -13.95
CA THR A 236 -15.86 3.04 -13.91
C THR A 236 -15.35 2.78 -15.33
N GLY A 237 -14.14 3.25 -15.63
CA GLY A 237 -13.48 3.08 -16.93
C GLY A 237 -12.08 2.46 -16.81
N PRO A 238 -11.44 2.10 -17.94
CA PRO A 238 -10.14 1.41 -17.95
C PRO A 238 -9.02 2.13 -17.20
N ARG A 239 -9.03 3.47 -17.17
CA ARG A 239 -8.01 4.29 -16.48
C ARG A 239 -8.31 4.46 -14.98
N SER A 240 -9.55 4.21 -14.53
CA SER A 240 -9.96 4.47 -13.15
C SER A 240 -9.84 3.26 -12.22
N VAL A 241 -9.45 2.11 -12.76
CA VAL A 241 -9.27 0.86 -11.99
C VAL A 241 -7.79 0.57 -11.74
N PRO A 242 -7.43 -0.05 -10.61
CA PRO A 242 -6.05 -0.43 -10.30
C PRO A 242 -5.66 -1.69 -11.09
N ALA A 243 -5.48 -1.53 -12.39
CA ALA A 243 -5.10 -2.59 -13.33
C ALA A 243 -3.74 -2.31 -13.97
N PRO A 244 -3.03 -3.35 -14.45
CA PRO A 244 -1.82 -3.19 -15.25
C PRO A 244 -2.05 -2.31 -16.48
N LEU A 245 -1.14 -1.36 -16.71
CA LEU A 245 -1.11 -0.53 -17.90
C LEU A 245 -0.81 -1.38 -19.13
N ARG A 246 -1.54 -1.13 -20.21
CA ARG A 246 -1.37 -1.84 -21.48
C ARG A 246 -0.54 -1.03 -22.47
N ARG A 247 0.39 -1.68 -23.16
CA ARG A 247 1.28 -1.05 -24.16
C ARG A 247 0.48 -0.30 -25.22
N ARG A 248 -0.51 -0.95 -25.81
CA ARG A 248 -1.24 -0.45 -26.98
C ARG A 248 -1.96 0.87 -26.72
N ALA A 249 -2.69 0.96 -25.60
CA ALA A 249 -3.46 2.16 -25.26
C ALA A 249 -2.57 3.39 -25.09
N LEU A 250 -1.41 3.24 -24.43
CA LEU A 250 -0.44 4.32 -24.26
C LEU A 250 0.30 4.62 -25.57
N HIS A 251 0.67 3.60 -26.34
CA HIS A 251 1.32 3.75 -27.64
C HIS A 251 0.46 4.58 -28.60
N ASP A 252 -0.82 4.23 -28.74
CA ASP A 252 -1.73 4.89 -29.67
C ASP A 252 -1.93 6.37 -29.31
N GLU A 253 -2.06 6.71 -28.03
CA GLU A 253 -2.12 8.12 -27.61
C GLU A 253 -0.82 8.87 -27.92
N LEU A 254 0.34 8.28 -27.62
CA LEU A 254 1.63 8.96 -27.83
C LEU A 254 1.98 9.12 -29.32
N GLU A 255 1.61 8.16 -30.17
CA GLU A 255 1.72 8.31 -31.63
C GLU A 255 0.74 9.38 -32.15
N ALA A 256 -0.52 9.35 -31.72
CA ALA A 256 -1.51 10.36 -32.11
C ALA A 256 -1.12 11.77 -31.63
N ARG A 257 -0.55 11.88 -30.42
CA ARG A 257 -0.01 13.12 -29.86
C ARG A 257 1.12 13.66 -30.72
N ARG A 258 2.11 12.84 -31.08
CA ARG A 258 3.21 13.26 -31.95
C ARG A 258 2.75 13.63 -33.36
N GLN A 259 1.83 12.87 -33.95
CA GLN A 259 1.22 13.20 -35.25
C GLN A 259 0.45 14.54 -35.21
N ALA A 260 -0.29 14.82 -34.13
CA ALA A 260 -1.01 16.08 -33.97
C ALA A 260 -0.04 17.25 -33.83
N LEU A 261 0.99 17.12 -33.00
CA LEU A 261 2.02 18.15 -32.79
C LEU A 261 2.82 18.42 -34.07
N ALA A 262 3.21 17.37 -34.80
CA ALA A 262 3.87 17.50 -36.10
C ALA A 262 3.00 18.29 -37.11
N ALA A 263 1.69 18.12 -37.05
CA ALA A 263 0.72 18.85 -37.88
C ALA A 263 0.29 20.21 -37.30
N GLY A 264 0.90 20.69 -36.22
CA GLY A 264 0.53 21.96 -35.56
C GLY A 264 -0.85 21.96 -34.91
N ARG A 265 -1.41 20.79 -34.57
CA ARG A 265 -2.72 20.61 -33.93
C ARG A 265 -2.59 20.31 -32.44
N ALA A 266 -3.65 20.62 -31.69
CA ALA A 266 -3.73 20.25 -30.28
C ALA A 266 -3.82 18.72 -30.12
N PRO A 267 -2.98 18.10 -29.28
CA PRO A 267 -3.01 16.65 -29.07
C PRO A 267 -4.17 16.24 -28.15
N VAL A 268 -4.69 15.03 -28.39
CA VAL A 268 -5.58 14.33 -27.46
C VAL A 268 -4.80 13.95 -26.20
N ARG A 269 -5.45 14.04 -25.03
CA ARG A 269 -4.86 13.75 -23.72
C ARG A 269 -5.81 12.82 -22.97
N LEU A 270 -5.44 11.56 -22.82
CA LEU A 270 -6.27 10.54 -22.17
C LEU A 270 -5.55 9.90 -21.00
N TRP A 271 -4.32 9.44 -21.19
CA TRP A 271 -3.45 8.81 -20.20
C TRP A 271 -2.33 9.75 -19.75
N PHE A 272 -1.99 10.74 -20.58
CA PHE A 272 -0.95 11.75 -20.30
C PHE A 272 -1.54 13.18 -20.30
N ASP A 273 -2.55 13.41 -19.46
CA ASP A 273 -3.06 14.75 -19.20
C ASP A 273 -2.30 15.42 -18.05
N GLU A 274 -1.50 16.42 -18.42
CA GLU A 274 -0.59 17.14 -17.51
C GLU A 274 -1.14 18.53 -17.12
N ARG A 275 -2.40 18.84 -17.46
CA ARG A 275 -3.01 20.13 -17.10
C ARG A 275 -3.24 20.23 -15.59
N ALA A 276 -3.06 21.44 -15.05
CA ALA A 276 -3.50 21.76 -13.71
C ALA A 276 -5.02 21.51 -13.59
N GLY A 277 -5.45 20.75 -12.58
CA GLY A 277 -6.84 20.37 -12.38
C GLY A 277 -7.33 19.17 -13.20
N ALA A 278 -6.44 18.43 -13.86
CA ALA A 278 -6.80 17.14 -14.46
C ALA A 278 -7.39 16.20 -13.38
N ARG A 279 -8.51 15.53 -13.70
CA ARG A 279 -9.19 14.62 -12.75
C ARG A 279 -8.32 13.43 -12.34
N MET A 280 -7.39 13.03 -13.20
CA MET A 280 -6.59 11.82 -13.06
C MET A 280 -5.12 12.11 -13.35
N GLU A 281 -4.23 11.62 -12.50
CA GLU A 281 -2.78 11.72 -12.72
C GLU A 281 -2.34 10.98 -14.00
N PRO A 282 -1.28 11.45 -14.69
CA PRO A 282 -0.70 10.72 -15.82
C PRO A 282 -0.33 9.27 -15.45
N ALA A 283 -0.48 8.34 -16.41
CA ALA A 283 -0.14 6.93 -16.24
C ALA A 283 1.24 6.76 -15.58
N PHE A 284 2.24 7.45 -16.12
CA PHE A 284 3.54 7.65 -15.49
C PHE A 284 4.15 8.98 -15.94
N ARG A 285 5.18 9.44 -15.22
CA ARG A 285 6.02 10.59 -15.62
C ARG A 285 7.48 10.16 -15.64
N VAL A 286 8.19 10.51 -16.70
CA VAL A 286 9.63 10.27 -16.83
C VAL A 286 10.33 11.57 -16.52
N GLU A 287 11.38 11.49 -15.73
CA GLU A 287 12.28 12.61 -15.47
C GLU A 287 13.68 12.25 -15.95
N LEU A 288 14.35 13.17 -16.65
CA LEU A 288 15.75 13.04 -17.05
C LEU A 288 16.54 14.21 -16.46
N ASP A 289 17.63 13.90 -15.75
CA ASP A 289 18.57 14.86 -15.15
C ASP A 289 17.89 15.97 -14.30
N GLY A 290 16.82 15.62 -13.57
CA GLY A 290 16.10 16.57 -12.71
C GLY A 290 14.90 17.25 -13.36
N ALA A 291 14.65 17.03 -14.65
CA ALA A 291 13.58 17.69 -15.40
C ALA A 291 12.52 16.71 -15.94
N ASP A 292 11.23 17.04 -15.74
CA ASP A 292 10.10 16.30 -16.31
C ASP A 292 10.20 16.26 -17.84
N LEU A 293 10.16 15.06 -18.41
CA LEU A 293 10.21 14.83 -19.84
C LEU A 293 8.80 14.90 -20.44
N SER A 294 8.61 15.75 -21.45
CA SER A 294 7.32 15.85 -22.15
C SER A 294 6.91 14.50 -22.77
N PRO A 295 5.63 14.07 -22.67
CA PRO A 295 5.17 12.78 -23.17
C PRO A 295 5.45 12.51 -24.66
N ASP A 296 5.50 13.54 -25.51
CA ASP A 296 5.86 13.38 -26.93
C ASP A 296 7.31 12.94 -27.17
N ARG A 297 8.18 12.96 -26.15
CA ARG A 297 9.54 12.41 -26.20
C ARG A 297 9.63 10.97 -25.68
N ILE A 298 8.49 10.37 -25.33
CA ILE A 298 8.37 9.01 -24.79
C ILE A 298 7.81 8.10 -25.89
N ALA A 299 8.42 6.93 -26.07
CA ALA A 299 7.87 5.82 -26.83
C ALA A 299 7.34 4.76 -25.85
N VAL A 300 6.18 4.17 -26.16
CA VAL A 300 5.72 2.94 -25.50
C VAL A 300 5.79 1.79 -26.51
N CYS A 301 6.51 0.73 -26.17
CA CYS A 301 6.72 -0.43 -27.03
C CYS A 301 7.06 -1.68 -26.20
N ASP A 302 7.10 -2.83 -26.87
CA ASP A 302 7.65 -4.06 -26.29
C ASP A 302 9.18 -3.92 -26.18
N LEU A 303 9.71 -4.07 -24.98
CA LEU A 303 11.15 -4.03 -24.68
C LEU A 303 11.66 -5.40 -24.20
N SER A 304 11.00 -6.49 -24.59
CA SER A 304 11.45 -7.85 -24.33
C SER A 304 12.86 -8.12 -24.86
N ASP A 305 13.23 -7.48 -25.97
CA ASP A 305 14.53 -7.55 -26.64
C ASP A 305 15.51 -6.42 -26.25
N TRP A 306 15.09 -5.47 -25.41
CA TRP A 306 15.86 -4.28 -25.01
C TRP A 306 16.30 -3.37 -26.17
N THR A 307 15.52 -3.31 -27.25
CA THR A 307 15.77 -2.41 -28.37
C THR A 307 15.59 -0.95 -27.94
N ALA A 308 16.64 -0.15 -28.12
CA ALA A 308 16.59 1.29 -27.85
C ALA A 308 15.75 2.02 -28.90
N PRO A 309 14.99 3.07 -28.52
CA PRO A 309 14.32 3.91 -29.50
C PRO A 309 15.36 4.70 -30.31
N ALA A 310 15.03 5.01 -31.56
CA ALA A 310 15.79 6.02 -32.32
C ALA A 310 15.65 7.40 -31.65
N ASP A 311 16.62 8.29 -31.85
CA ASP A 311 16.59 9.66 -31.30
C ASP A 311 15.48 10.52 -31.91
N THR A 312 14.98 10.15 -33.09
CA THR A 312 13.87 10.83 -33.76
C THR A 312 12.92 9.84 -34.43
N ARG A 313 11.68 10.26 -34.63
CA ARG A 313 10.66 9.54 -35.39
C ARG A 313 9.96 10.50 -36.36
N GLY A 314 9.89 10.11 -37.63
CA GLY A 314 9.26 10.93 -38.67
C GLY A 314 7.75 10.70 -38.77
N TYR A 315 7.02 11.77 -39.06
CA TYR A 315 5.56 11.79 -39.23
C TYR A 315 5.19 12.53 -40.51
N ASP A 316 4.25 11.97 -41.28
CA ASP A 316 3.79 12.56 -42.54
C ASP A 316 2.69 13.57 -42.26
N VAL A 317 2.87 14.80 -42.75
CA VAL A 317 1.93 15.92 -42.57
C VAL A 317 1.49 16.40 -43.95
N VAL A 318 0.19 16.33 -44.22
CA VAL A 318 -0.40 16.87 -45.46
C VAL A 318 -0.52 18.39 -45.32
N GLN A 319 0.10 19.11 -46.24
CA GLN A 319 0.08 20.57 -46.32
C GLN A 319 -1.18 21.07 -47.04
N PRO A 320 -1.55 22.36 -46.89
CA PRO A 320 -2.71 22.94 -47.57
C PRO A 320 -2.64 22.87 -49.11
N ASP A 321 -1.43 22.77 -49.68
CA ASP A 321 -1.19 22.63 -51.12
C ASP A 321 -1.28 21.17 -51.61
N GLY A 322 -1.62 20.23 -50.72
CA GLY A 322 -1.71 18.79 -51.00
C GLY A 322 -0.37 18.04 -50.97
N SER A 323 0.75 18.72 -50.75
CA SER A 323 2.06 18.07 -50.58
C SER A 323 2.17 17.39 -49.21
N THR A 324 3.01 16.35 -49.10
CA THR A 324 3.28 15.68 -47.81
C THR A 324 4.69 16.03 -47.34
N ALA A 325 4.80 16.62 -46.14
CA ALA A 325 6.05 16.92 -45.48
C ALA A 325 6.34 15.90 -44.37
N ARG A 326 7.57 15.38 -44.30
CA ARG A 326 8.02 14.48 -43.22
C ARG A 326 8.62 15.32 -42.08
N VAL A 327 7.91 15.43 -40.97
CA VAL A 327 8.37 16.15 -39.76
C VAL A 327 9.03 15.17 -38.80
N GLN A 328 10.25 15.46 -38.34
CA GLN A 328 10.96 14.64 -37.36
C GLN A 328 10.65 15.11 -35.95
N MET A 329 10.13 14.21 -35.11
CA MET A 329 9.85 14.45 -33.69
C MET A 329 10.93 13.77 -32.83
N PRO A 330 11.45 14.43 -31.78
CA PRO A 330 12.48 13.87 -30.92
C PRO A 330 11.94 12.76 -30.01
N LEU A 331 12.79 11.78 -29.71
CA LEU A 331 12.55 10.71 -28.76
C LEU A 331 13.74 10.59 -27.81
N SER A 332 13.46 10.28 -26.55
CA SER A 332 14.51 10.19 -25.52
C SER A 332 14.41 8.95 -24.66
N VAL A 333 13.22 8.36 -24.54
CA VAL A 333 12.98 7.18 -23.71
C VAL A 333 11.97 6.25 -24.37
N ALA A 334 12.19 4.95 -24.27
CA ALA A 334 11.18 3.92 -24.46
C ALA A 334 10.80 3.31 -23.11
N VAL A 335 9.51 3.16 -22.85
CA VAL A 335 8.96 2.52 -21.65
C VAL A 335 8.08 1.35 -22.05
N ASP A 336 8.33 0.19 -21.46
CA ASP A 336 7.45 -0.97 -21.54
C ASP A 336 6.67 -1.07 -20.23
N PRO A 337 5.39 -0.63 -20.19
CA PRO A 337 4.59 -0.66 -18.97
C PRO A 337 4.21 -2.08 -18.54
N GLU A 338 4.24 -3.08 -19.43
CA GLU A 338 3.84 -4.45 -19.08
C GLU A 338 5.01 -5.25 -18.48
N LEU A 339 6.25 -4.96 -18.91
CA LEU A 339 7.46 -5.55 -18.33
C LEU A 339 8.13 -4.66 -17.27
N GLY A 340 7.77 -3.38 -17.19
CA GLY A 340 8.45 -2.42 -16.31
C GLY A 340 9.90 -2.19 -16.71
N ARG A 341 10.16 -2.08 -18.02
CA ARG A 341 11.50 -1.82 -18.57
C ARG A 341 11.57 -0.41 -19.15
N VAL A 342 12.73 0.20 -19.04
CA VAL A 342 13.03 1.53 -19.60
C VAL A 342 14.34 1.46 -20.38
N VAL A 343 14.34 1.98 -21.60
CA VAL A 343 15.56 2.12 -22.42
C VAL A 343 15.69 3.56 -22.89
N LEU A 344 16.85 4.17 -22.64
CA LEU A 344 17.19 5.52 -23.07
C LEU A 344 17.59 5.52 -24.55
N ALA A 345 17.26 6.59 -25.27
CA ALA A 345 17.76 6.80 -26.62
C ALA A 345 19.29 7.04 -26.61
N PRO A 346 20.02 6.71 -27.70
CA PRO A 346 21.48 6.84 -27.75
C PRO A 346 22.01 8.22 -27.35
N SER A 347 21.33 9.30 -27.74
CA SER A 347 21.72 10.68 -27.42
C SER A 347 21.68 11.02 -25.93
N VAL A 348 20.92 10.27 -25.12
CA VAL A 348 20.70 10.51 -23.69
C VAL A 348 21.04 9.29 -22.82
N ALA A 349 21.81 8.33 -23.33
CA ALA A 349 22.09 7.06 -22.65
C ALA A 349 22.82 7.20 -21.29
N GLY A 350 23.45 8.35 -21.03
CA GLY A 350 24.12 8.67 -19.76
C GLY A 350 23.30 9.51 -18.79
N ALA A 351 22.07 9.90 -19.15
CA ALA A 351 21.20 10.72 -18.29
C ALA A 351 20.71 9.93 -17.08
N VAL A 352 20.50 10.63 -15.96
CA VAL A 352 19.86 10.05 -14.77
C VAL A 352 18.36 10.02 -14.99
N VAL A 353 17.80 8.81 -15.09
CA VAL A 353 16.37 8.61 -15.30
C VAL A 353 15.64 8.29 -13.99
N ARG A 354 14.51 8.96 -13.78
CA ARG A 354 13.55 8.64 -12.71
C ARG A 354 12.15 8.45 -13.28
N LEU A 355 11.33 7.72 -12.53
CA LEU A 355 9.95 7.46 -12.92
C LEU A 355 9.01 7.73 -11.75
N THR A 356 7.94 8.49 -12.02
CA THR A 356 6.75 8.50 -11.19
C THR A 356 5.76 7.51 -11.79
N TYR A 357 5.39 6.46 -11.06
CA TYR A 357 4.56 5.36 -11.54
C TYR A 357 3.72 4.77 -10.42
N SER A 358 2.80 3.88 -10.76
CA SER A 358 2.05 3.10 -9.77
C SER A 358 2.36 1.62 -9.89
N GLU A 359 2.36 0.93 -8.75
CA GLU A 359 2.44 -0.53 -8.68
C GLU A 359 1.16 -1.09 -8.05
N GLY A 360 0.82 -2.32 -8.40
CA GLY A 360 -0.32 -3.04 -7.85
C GLY A 360 0.08 -3.90 -6.66
N PHE A 361 -0.67 -3.82 -5.56
CA PHE A 361 -0.52 -4.78 -4.46
C PHE A 361 -1.83 -5.01 -3.70
N ALA A 362 -1.92 -6.11 -2.95
CA ALA A 362 -3.14 -6.53 -2.29
C ALA A 362 -3.57 -5.68 -1.08
N GLY A 363 -2.63 -5.00 -0.41
CA GLY A 363 -2.92 -4.22 0.78
C GLY A 363 -1.68 -3.58 1.41
N ASP A 364 -1.92 -2.81 2.48
CA ASP A 364 -0.92 -1.95 3.12
C ASP A 364 0.04 -2.75 4.02
N ILE A 365 0.93 -3.50 3.36
CA ILE A 365 1.97 -4.35 3.94
C ILE A 365 3.27 -4.21 3.13
N GLY A 366 4.42 -4.30 3.80
CA GLY A 366 5.72 -4.05 3.20
C GLY A 366 5.97 -2.57 2.95
N ALA A 367 7.15 -2.26 2.42
CA ALA A 367 7.55 -0.91 2.06
C ALA A 367 6.98 -0.52 0.69
N LEU A 368 5.68 -0.22 0.67
CA LEU A 368 4.99 0.42 -0.45
C LEU A 368 4.69 1.89 -0.08
N SER A 369 4.07 2.64 -0.99
CA SER A 369 3.92 4.09 -0.87
C SER A 369 2.61 4.55 -0.20
N TYR A 370 1.97 3.71 0.61
CA TYR A 370 0.77 4.10 1.38
C TYR A 370 1.10 5.00 2.56
N SER A 371 0.09 5.73 3.03
CA SER A 371 0.23 6.62 4.18
C SER A 371 0.42 5.84 5.47
N ARG A 372 1.43 6.24 6.25
CA ARG A 372 1.81 5.64 7.54
C ARG A 372 1.82 6.69 8.65
N ARG A 373 1.21 7.86 8.39
CA ARG A 373 1.16 9.00 9.31
C ARG A 373 0.64 8.62 10.69
N ALA A 374 -0.55 8.01 10.78
CA ALA A 374 -1.13 7.61 12.06
C ALA A 374 -0.26 6.60 12.84
N ALA A 375 0.35 5.63 12.13
CA ALA A 375 1.25 4.67 12.76
C ALA A 375 2.51 5.36 13.30
N MET A 376 3.05 6.32 12.55
CA MET A 376 4.24 7.06 12.92
C MET A 376 3.96 8.07 14.05
N GLU A 377 2.82 8.75 14.05
CA GLU A 377 2.38 9.60 15.15
C GLU A 377 2.33 8.83 16.47
N ALA A 378 1.77 7.61 16.46
CA ALA A 378 1.78 6.75 17.63
C ALA A 378 3.21 6.38 18.09
N GLN A 379 4.13 6.14 17.15
CA GLN A 379 5.54 5.84 17.46
C GLN A 379 6.28 7.04 18.05
N LEU A 380 6.01 8.25 17.56
CA LEU A 380 6.62 9.50 18.02
C LEU A 380 6.05 9.98 19.36
N ALA A 381 4.80 9.61 19.67
CA ALA A 381 4.18 9.90 20.97
C ALA A 381 4.82 9.12 22.14
N LEU A 382 5.48 7.97 21.88
CA LEU A 382 6.10 7.15 22.92
C LEU A 382 7.23 7.87 23.68
N ARG A 383 8.12 8.53 22.93
CA ARG A 383 9.25 9.32 23.46
C ARG A 383 9.53 10.46 22.49
N PRO A 384 9.64 11.71 22.97
CA PRO A 384 9.91 12.85 22.10
C PRO A 384 11.28 12.71 21.42
N VAL A 385 11.34 13.07 20.15
CA VAL A 385 12.57 13.09 19.36
C VAL A 385 13.46 14.24 19.83
N THR A 386 14.69 13.94 20.25
CA THR A 386 15.66 14.93 20.72
C THR A 386 16.68 15.32 19.66
N TRP A 387 16.84 14.51 18.62
CA TRP A 387 17.73 14.77 17.49
C TRP A 387 17.10 14.28 16.18
N ALA A 388 17.24 15.04 15.10
CA ALA A 388 16.70 14.68 13.80
C ALA A 388 17.66 15.03 12.65
N ALA A 389 17.66 14.18 11.62
CA ALA A 389 18.36 14.39 10.36
C ALA A 389 17.50 13.94 9.17
N GLY A 390 17.72 14.56 8.02
CA GLY A 390 17.16 14.17 6.74
C GLY A 390 18.20 13.46 5.88
N VAL A 391 17.76 12.55 5.03
CA VAL A 391 18.57 11.95 3.97
C VAL A 391 17.86 12.15 2.66
N SER A 392 18.56 12.74 1.69
CA SER A 392 18.11 12.76 0.31
C SER A 392 19.31 12.68 -0.62
N ALA A 393 19.25 11.82 -1.62
CA ALA A 393 20.29 11.71 -2.66
C ALA A 393 20.50 13.02 -3.44
N ARG A 394 19.51 13.94 -3.42
CA ARG A 394 19.53 15.22 -4.12
C ARG A 394 18.95 16.33 -3.23
N PRO A 395 19.68 16.76 -2.18
CA PRO A 395 19.16 17.73 -1.23
C PRO A 395 18.91 19.08 -1.93
N ALA A 396 17.73 19.66 -1.73
CA ALA A 396 17.33 20.93 -2.34
C ALA A 396 18.16 22.13 -1.85
N SER A 397 18.74 22.03 -0.64
CA SER A 397 19.69 22.98 -0.10
C SER A 397 20.64 22.27 0.87
N ALA A 398 21.85 22.82 1.04
CA ALA A 398 22.76 22.42 2.12
C ALA A 398 22.25 23.00 3.46
N SER A 399 21.08 22.58 3.91
CA SER A 399 20.61 22.87 5.28
C SER A 399 21.38 22.00 6.29
N GLU A 400 21.52 22.47 7.53
CA GLU A 400 22.49 21.94 8.50
C GLU A 400 22.42 20.43 8.81
N ASN A 401 21.29 19.74 8.57
CA ASN A 401 21.13 18.31 8.89
C ASN A 401 20.46 17.47 7.79
N ILE A 402 20.58 17.85 6.50
CA ILE A 402 20.18 16.98 5.38
C ILE A 402 21.42 16.43 4.70
N TYR A 403 21.58 15.11 4.74
CA TYR A 403 22.74 14.41 4.22
C TYR A 403 22.45 13.76 2.85
N PRO A 404 23.42 13.76 1.92
CA PRO A 404 23.29 13.10 0.62
C PRO A 404 23.26 11.57 0.70
N THR A 405 23.72 10.97 1.80
CA THR A 405 23.80 9.51 1.96
C THR A 405 23.41 9.08 3.37
N LEU A 406 22.88 7.86 3.50
CA LEU A 406 22.58 7.24 4.78
C LEU A 406 23.82 7.12 5.68
N ALA A 407 24.99 6.76 5.10
CA ALA A 407 26.23 6.62 5.86
C ALA A 407 26.64 7.93 6.56
N GLN A 408 26.46 9.08 5.90
CA GLN A 408 26.75 10.39 6.49
C GLN A 408 25.77 10.75 7.61
N ALA A 409 24.47 10.49 7.43
CA ALA A 409 23.48 10.69 8.51
C ALA A 409 23.76 9.77 9.71
N LEU A 410 24.17 8.53 9.46
CA LEU A 410 24.57 7.58 10.51
C LEU A 410 25.88 7.99 11.19
N ALA A 411 26.81 8.64 10.49
CA ALA A 411 27.99 9.25 11.10
C ALA A 411 27.60 10.38 12.06
N ALA A 412 26.65 11.23 11.69
CA ALA A 412 26.12 12.28 12.57
C ALA A 412 25.39 11.70 13.79
N TRP A 413 24.61 10.64 13.60
CA TRP A 413 23.97 9.89 14.68
C TRP A 413 24.98 9.31 15.68
N ARG A 414 26.08 8.73 15.21
CA ARG A 414 27.15 8.18 16.08
C ARG A 414 27.80 9.24 16.98
N GLY A 415 27.74 10.51 16.60
CA GLY A 415 28.20 11.63 17.43
C GLY A 415 27.26 11.99 18.58
N GLN A 416 26.03 11.46 18.61
CA GLN A 416 25.06 11.77 19.65
C GLN A 416 25.36 11.00 20.95
N PRO A 417 25.11 11.60 22.14
CA PRO A 417 25.31 10.93 23.40
C PRO A 417 24.33 9.75 23.60
N ALA A 418 24.69 8.84 24.49
CA ALA A 418 23.77 7.78 24.94
C ALA A 418 22.50 8.38 25.57
N GLY A 419 21.36 7.70 25.43
CA GLY A 419 20.05 8.19 25.87
C GLY A 419 19.28 9.02 24.83
N THR A 420 19.94 9.43 23.74
CA THR A 420 19.32 10.24 22.65
C THR A 420 18.18 9.47 21.96
N VAL A 421 17.08 10.18 21.67
CA VAL A 421 16.02 9.72 20.76
C VAL A 421 16.26 10.38 19.40
N GLY A 422 16.86 9.63 18.48
CA GLY A 422 17.20 10.08 17.14
C GLY A 422 16.16 9.70 16.10
N MET A 423 15.97 10.56 15.11
CA MET A 423 15.16 10.30 13.92
C MET A 423 15.96 10.63 12.66
N ILE A 424 16.03 9.68 11.73
CA ILE A 424 16.57 9.89 10.38
C ILE A 424 15.42 9.65 9.40
N ALA A 425 15.00 10.72 8.72
CA ALA A 425 13.96 10.67 7.69
C ALA A 425 14.61 10.53 6.31
N ILE A 426 14.28 9.48 5.56
CA ILE A 426 14.68 9.31 4.17
C ILE A 426 13.60 9.96 3.30
N MET A 427 13.96 11.10 2.70
CA MET A 427 13.02 12.09 2.14
C MET A 427 12.79 11.92 0.63
N ASP A 428 13.26 10.82 0.04
CA ASP A 428 13.09 10.51 -1.38
C ASP A 428 12.86 9.01 -1.63
N SER A 429 12.44 8.69 -2.85
CA SER A 429 12.31 7.32 -3.34
C SER A 429 13.56 6.86 -4.10
N ALA A 430 14.74 7.34 -3.68
CA ALA A 430 16.01 7.04 -4.35
C ALA A 430 16.55 5.64 -3.98
N ARG A 431 17.52 5.18 -4.77
CA ARG A 431 18.33 4.00 -4.46
C ARG A 431 19.56 4.44 -3.67
N HIS A 432 19.54 4.19 -2.36
CA HIS A 432 20.65 4.47 -1.44
C HIS A 432 21.65 3.29 -1.50
N VAL A 433 22.63 3.40 -2.39
CA VAL A 433 23.62 2.34 -2.66
C VAL A 433 24.80 2.41 -1.70
N GLY A 434 25.12 1.26 -1.10
CA GLY A 434 26.27 1.08 -0.22
C GLY A 434 25.91 0.18 0.96
N ALA A 435 26.76 -0.80 1.26
CA ALA A 435 26.58 -1.64 2.44
C ALA A 435 26.80 -0.81 3.72
N LEU A 436 25.83 -0.82 4.62
CA LEU A 436 25.89 -0.15 5.93
C LEU A 436 26.40 -1.15 6.96
N THR A 437 27.69 -1.51 6.84
CA THR A 437 28.35 -2.57 7.61
C THR A 437 29.66 -2.08 8.24
N GLY A 438 30.18 -2.81 9.22
CA GLY A 438 31.46 -2.49 9.86
C GLY A 438 31.49 -1.08 10.46
N ALA A 439 32.31 -0.19 9.89
CA ALA A 439 32.43 1.19 10.35
C ALA A 439 31.17 2.04 10.09
N ASP A 440 30.33 1.64 9.13
CA ASP A 440 29.09 2.33 8.77
C ASP A 440 27.84 1.58 9.24
N ALA A 441 28.01 0.59 10.10
CA ALA A 441 26.92 -0.14 10.75
C ALA A 441 26.03 0.80 11.57
N ILE A 442 24.74 0.46 11.65
CA ILE A 442 23.77 1.18 12.49
C ILE A 442 24.01 0.77 13.95
N THR A 443 24.66 1.65 14.71
CA THR A 443 24.91 1.44 16.14
C THR A 443 23.88 2.17 17.00
N VAL A 444 23.36 1.51 18.03
CA VAL A 444 22.41 2.12 18.97
C VAL A 444 22.97 2.04 20.40
N PRO A 445 23.35 3.19 21.00
CA PRO A 445 23.83 3.24 22.37
C PRO A 445 22.80 2.84 23.42
N GLU A 446 23.28 2.60 24.64
CA GLU A 446 22.45 2.40 25.83
C GLU A 446 21.46 3.57 26.03
N GLY A 447 20.22 3.26 26.40
CA GLY A 447 19.11 4.20 26.60
C GLY A 447 18.60 4.91 25.33
N SER A 448 19.32 4.80 24.22
CA SER A 448 19.01 5.48 22.96
C SER A 448 17.93 4.75 22.17
N ARG A 449 17.17 5.53 21.39
CA ARG A 449 16.22 5.02 20.40
C ARG A 449 16.53 5.67 19.07
N LEU A 450 16.72 4.88 18.02
CA LEU A 450 16.87 5.39 16.66
C LEU A 450 15.65 5.01 15.83
N ILE A 451 15.08 5.99 15.14
CA ILE A 451 14.00 5.81 14.16
C ILE A 451 14.58 6.12 12.77
N LEU A 452 14.62 5.13 11.88
CA LEU A 452 14.93 5.32 10.47
C LEU A 452 13.64 5.10 9.68
N THR A 453 13.09 6.16 9.08
CA THR A 453 11.78 6.09 8.41
C THR A 453 11.80 6.72 7.02
N ALA A 454 11.07 6.10 6.09
CA ALA A 454 10.71 6.72 4.82
C ALA A 454 9.63 7.80 5.02
N ALA A 455 10.05 9.06 5.09
CA ALA A 455 9.16 10.19 5.33
C ALA A 455 9.79 11.48 4.82
N ASP A 456 8.97 12.42 4.35
CA ASP A 456 9.42 13.80 4.22
C ASP A 456 9.50 14.42 5.63
N TRP A 457 10.39 15.39 5.80
CA TRP A 457 10.62 16.07 7.08
C TRP A 457 10.37 17.58 6.97
N PRO A 458 9.21 18.02 6.47
CA PRO A 458 9.00 19.33 5.83
C PRO A 458 9.52 20.54 6.60
N ALA A 459 10.04 21.53 5.88
CA ALA A 459 10.38 22.84 6.43
C ALA A 459 9.10 23.68 6.48
N MET A 460 8.69 24.07 7.68
CA MET A 460 7.45 24.81 7.92
C MET A 460 7.76 26.20 8.45
N GLN A 461 6.84 27.14 8.22
CA GLN A 461 6.95 28.50 8.76
C GLN A 461 7.20 28.42 10.28
N ASP A 462 8.25 29.09 10.74
CA ASP A 462 8.49 29.22 12.16
C ASP A 462 7.41 30.16 12.74
N PRO A 463 6.54 29.68 13.65
CA PRO A 463 5.53 30.53 14.28
C PRO A 463 6.14 31.65 15.12
N ASP A 464 7.41 31.51 15.52
CA ASP A 464 8.11 32.46 16.38
C ASP A 464 9.01 33.43 15.59
N ALA A 465 9.08 33.31 14.25
CA ALA A 465 9.91 34.14 13.38
C ALA A 465 9.09 34.86 12.29
N PRO A 466 9.67 35.86 11.61
CA PRO A 466 9.01 36.54 10.49
C PRO A 466 8.60 35.58 9.36
N GLU A 467 7.59 35.98 8.59
CA GLU A 467 7.13 35.24 7.41
C GLU A 467 8.28 34.96 6.44
N GLY A 468 8.37 33.71 5.97
CA GLY A 468 9.42 33.22 5.07
C GLY A 468 10.59 32.52 5.76
N VAL A 469 10.70 32.57 7.10
CA VAL A 469 11.66 31.77 7.86
C VAL A 469 11.09 30.37 8.07
N LEU A 470 11.67 29.38 7.38
CA LEU A 470 11.26 27.98 7.48
C LEU A 470 12.18 27.19 8.41
N ILE A 471 11.61 26.40 9.31
CA ILE A 471 12.31 25.50 10.23
C ILE A 471 11.78 24.08 10.10
N ARG A 472 12.66 23.09 10.33
CA ARG A 472 12.27 21.68 10.44
C ARG A 472 12.31 21.31 11.93
N ARG A 473 11.17 20.96 12.51
CA ARG A 473 11.09 20.55 13.92
C ARG A 473 11.26 19.02 14.03
N PRO A 474 12.08 18.51 14.96
CA PRO A 474 12.17 17.07 15.21
C PRO A 474 10.80 16.44 15.50
N GLY A 475 10.53 15.28 14.89
CA GLY A 475 9.26 14.57 15.04
C GLY A 475 8.09 15.11 14.21
N GLN A 476 8.25 16.18 13.41
CA GLN A 476 7.23 16.64 12.47
C GLN A 476 7.53 16.11 11.06
N ILE A 477 7.01 14.93 10.74
CA ILE A 477 7.28 14.23 9.48
C ILE A 477 6.00 13.90 8.72
N ASP A 478 6.13 13.71 7.41
CA ASP A 478 5.08 13.22 6.54
C ASP A 478 5.47 11.86 5.95
N ALA A 479 4.98 10.79 6.56
CA ALA A 479 5.21 9.40 6.15
C ALA A 479 4.19 8.97 5.08
N ASP A 480 4.20 9.62 3.92
CA ASP A 480 3.32 9.30 2.79
C ASP A 480 4.09 9.25 1.46
N ARG A 481 3.67 8.37 0.54
CA ARG A 481 4.12 8.29 -0.87
C ARG A 481 5.62 8.09 -1.16
N LEU A 482 6.46 7.89 -0.14
CA LEU A 482 7.89 7.64 -0.30
C LEU A 482 8.22 6.15 -0.18
N ARG A 483 9.15 5.69 -1.04
CA ARG A 483 9.65 4.32 -1.03
C ARG A 483 11.15 4.24 -1.33
N PRO A 484 12.02 4.58 -0.37
CA PRO A 484 13.45 4.45 -0.52
C PRO A 484 13.88 2.99 -0.58
N VAL A 485 14.96 2.73 -1.33
CA VAL A 485 15.57 1.42 -1.46
C VAL A 485 17.00 1.49 -0.96
N ILE A 486 17.31 0.75 0.10
CA ILE A 486 18.67 0.56 0.60
C ILE A 486 19.28 -0.63 -0.14
N VAL A 487 20.38 -0.41 -0.84
CA VAL A 487 21.03 -1.43 -1.68
C VAL A 487 22.36 -1.83 -1.06
N GLY A 488 22.45 -3.08 -0.63
CA GLY A 488 23.58 -3.63 0.12
C GLY A 488 23.15 -4.18 1.48
N ASP A 489 24.09 -4.85 2.15
CA ASP A 489 23.84 -5.43 3.47
C ASP A 489 23.76 -4.35 4.55
N LEU A 490 22.88 -4.55 5.53
CA LEU A 490 22.74 -3.73 6.73
C LEU A 490 23.22 -4.49 7.95
N GLU A 491 24.14 -3.90 8.70
CA GLU A 491 24.57 -4.40 10.01
C GLU A 491 24.02 -3.50 11.12
N LEU A 492 23.38 -4.11 12.12
CA LEU A 492 22.74 -3.45 13.25
C LEU A 492 23.43 -3.89 14.55
N ARG A 493 23.76 -2.96 15.44
CA ARG A 493 24.47 -3.28 16.69
C ARG A 493 24.01 -2.44 17.88
N GLY A 494 23.54 -3.09 18.94
CA GLY A 494 23.40 -2.43 20.25
C GLY A 494 24.74 -2.39 20.97
N THR A 495 25.17 -1.20 21.41
CA THR A 495 26.48 -1.01 22.05
C THR A 495 26.42 -0.93 23.58
N ALA A 496 25.24 -1.16 24.16
CA ALA A 496 25.08 -1.27 25.61
C ALA A 496 25.89 -2.46 26.18
N PRO A 497 26.34 -2.39 27.45
CA PRO A 497 26.85 -3.57 28.15
C PRO A 497 25.80 -4.68 28.19
N ALA A 498 26.22 -5.95 28.16
CA ALA A 498 25.30 -7.10 28.18
C ALA A 498 24.44 -7.18 29.46
N THR A 499 24.84 -6.48 30.51
CA THR A 499 24.12 -6.38 31.81
C THR A 499 23.24 -5.13 31.92
N SER A 500 23.11 -4.33 30.85
CA SER A 500 22.28 -3.12 30.87
C SER A 500 20.80 -3.47 30.96
N ASP A 501 20.08 -2.79 31.84
CA ASP A 501 18.62 -2.86 31.94
C ASP A 501 17.92 -1.92 30.94
N THR A 502 18.67 -1.04 30.27
CA THR A 502 18.14 -0.09 29.28
C THR A 502 18.88 -0.17 27.93
N PRO A 503 18.94 -1.35 27.29
CA PRO A 503 19.58 -1.49 25.99
C PRO A 503 18.91 -0.61 24.92
N GLY A 504 19.67 -0.21 23.91
CA GLY A 504 19.18 0.64 22.83
C GLY A 504 18.10 -0.03 21.97
N THR A 505 17.26 0.77 21.34
CA THR A 505 16.17 0.30 20.45
C THR A 505 16.22 0.92 19.07
N LEU A 506 15.85 0.15 18.04
CA LEU A 506 15.83 0.57 16.65
C LEU A 506 14.46 0.31 16.01
N LEU A 507 13.91 1.33 15.38
CA LEU A 507 12.73 1.24 14.51
C LEU A 507 13.17 1.50 13.07
N LEU A 508 13.02 0.51 12.20
CA LEU A 508 13.08 0.70 10.74
C LEU A 508 11.64 0.71 10.22
N ASP A 509 11.33 1.73 9.41
CA ASP A 509 9.96 1.98 9.01
C ASP A 509 9.84 2.41 7.54
N GLY A 510 9.17 1.60 6.70
CA GLY A 510 8.85 2.00 5.32
C GLY A 510 9.97 1.86 4.30
N VAL A 511 11.02 1.15 4.66
CA VAL A 511 12.22 1.00 3.83
C VAL A 511 12.24 -0.34 3.12
N VAL A 512 12.64 -0.33 1.85
CA VAL A 512 12.98 -1.55 1.11
C VAL A 512 14.47 -1.83 1.31
N VAL A 513 14.82 -3.06 1.68
CA VAL A 513 16.20 -3.53 1.79
C VAL A 513 16.48 -4.55 0.71
N GLN A 514 17.37 -4.20 -0.21
CA GLN A 514 17.93 -5.07 -1.24
C GLN A 514 19.29 -5.62 -0.77
N GLY A 515 19.27 -6.52 0.20
CA GLY A 515 20.43 -7.13 0.83
C GLY A 515 20.08 -7.91 2.10
N GLY A 516 21.08 -8.45 2.78
CA GLY A 516 20.92 -9.07 4.09
C GLY A 516 20.79 -8.03 5.20
N VAL A 517 20.08 -8.37 6.28
CA VAL A 517 20.05 -7.58 7.51
C VAL A 517 20.63 -8.42 8.62
N THR A 518 21.74 -7.99 9.20
CA THR A 518 22.46 -8.73 10.24
C THR A 518 22.44 -7.93 11.53
N ILE A 519 21.84 -8.48 12.58
CA ILE A 519 22.02 -7.99 13.94
C ILE A 519 23.32 -8.59 14.46
N ALA A 520 24.39 -7.79 14.47
CA ALA A 520 25.70 -8.22 14.90
C ALA A 520 25.77 -8.50 16.41
N GLN A 521 26.88 -9.07 16.86
CA GLN A 521 27.10 -9.30 18.29
C GLN A 521 27.09 -7.96 19.06
N GLY A 522 26.23 -7.89 20.06
CA GLY A 522 25.99 -6.71 20.90
C GLY A 522 24.84 -6.95 21.88
N ALA A 523 24.30 -5.89 22.46
CA ALA A 523 23.13 -5.92 23.34
C ALA A 523 22.06 -4.95 22.84
N LEU A 524 21.43 -5.29 21.71
CA LEU A 524 20.27 -4.55 21.21
C LEU A 524 19.00 -5.02 21.96
N GLY A 525 18.21 -4.09 22.47
CA GLY A 525 17.03 -4.38 23.27
C GLY A 525 15.81 -4.69 22.42
N GLN A 526 15.60 -3.90 21.36
CA GLN A 526 14.46 -4.05 20.47
C GLN A 526 14.83 -3.65 19.04
N LEU A 527 14.36 -4.44 18.08
CA LEU A 527 14.35 -4.12 16.67
C LEU A 527 12.91 -4.28 16.15
N ASP A 528 12.31 -3.17 15.75
CA ASP A 528 11.01 -3.15 15.10
C ASP A 528 11.20 -2.89 13.61
N LEU A 529 10.70 -3.81 12.77
CA LEU A 529 10.56 -3.62 11.33
C LEU A 529 9.07 -3.40 11.04
N THR A 530 8.69 -2.14 10.84
CA THR A 530 7.30 -1.76 10.56
C THR A 530 7.17 -1.33 9.11
N HIS A 531 6.21 -1.91 8.37
CA HIS A 531 6.02 -1.52 6.96
C HIS A 531 7.29 -1.65 6.11
N CYS A 532 8.15 -2.62 6.42
CA CYS A 532 9.43 -2.83 5.74
C CYS A 532 9.35 -3.98 4.75
N THR A 533 10.17 -3.92 3.70
CA THR A 533 10.40 -5.06 2.81
C THR A 533 11.88 -5.44 2.87
N VAL A 534 12.22 -6.52 3.58
CA VAL A 534 13.54 -7.16 3.45
C VAL A 534 13.41 -8.21 2.36
N MET A 535 13.85 -7.85 1.14
CA MET A 535 13.46 -8.54 -0.09
C MET A 535 13.69 -10.07 -0.02
N PRO A 536 12.63 -10.88 -0.20
CA PRO A 536 12.78 -12.32 -0.36
C PRO A 536 13.76 -12.66 -1.49
N GLY A 537 14.76 -13.50 -1.19
CA GLY A 537 15.78 -13.93 -2.15
C GLY A 537 16.98 -12.99 -2.31
N ALA A 538 16.93 -11.75 -1.81
CA ALA A 538 18.07 -10.83 -1.84
C ALA A 538 19.02 -11.01 -0.65
N GLY A 539 18.53 -11.54 0.46
CA GLY A 539 19.29 -11.75 1.69
C GLY A 539 18.48 -12.45 2.78
N VAL A 540 19.10 -12.64 3.95
CA VAL A 540 18.48 -13.24 5.14
C VAL A 540 18.49 -12.19 6.26
N LEU A 541 17.42 -12.15 7.06
CA LEU A 541 17.42 -11.44 8.35
C LEU A 541 18.08 -12.33 9.39
N GLN A 542 19.32 -12.01 9.77
CA GLN A 542 20.15 -12.82 10.64
C GLN A 542 20.36 -12.16 11.99
N VAL A 543 20.19 -12.91 13.07
CA VAL A 543 20.52 -12.48 14.43
C VAL A 543 21.75 -13.25 14.92
N GLY A 544 22.84 -12.52 15.13
CA GLY A 544 24.09 -13.00 15.70
C GLY A 544 24.00 -13.21 17.22
N ALA A 545 24.98 -13.94 17.77
CA ALA A 545 25.07 -14.23 19.19
C ALA A 545 25.24 -12.96 20.06
N GLY A 546 24.86 -13.04 21.34
CA GLY A 546 25.04 -11.94 22.32
C GLY A 546 23.79 -11.10 22.57
N ASN A 547 22.80 -11.13 21.67
CA ASN A 547 21.58 -10.32 21.75
C ASN A 547 20.46 -10.98 22.58
N ALA A 548 20.78 -11.58 23.74
CA ALA A 548 19.83 -12.41 24.50
C ALA A 548 18.56 -11.65 24.95
N GLY A 549 18.68 -10.35 25.22
CA GLY A 549 17.56 -9.48 25.59
C GLY A 549 16.73 -8.95 24.41
N LEU A 550 17.10 -9.25 23.17
CA LEU A 550 16.47 -8.67 21.98
C LEU A 550 15.02 -9.15 21.80
N VAL A 551 14.10 -8.20 21.65
CA VAL A 551 12.78 -8.42 21.05
C VAL A 551 12.83 -7.98 19.59
N LEU A 552 12.66 -8.94 18.67
CA LEU A 552 12.56 -8.69 17.24
C LEU A 552 11.08 -8.70 16.84
N SER A 553 10.54 -7.55 16.42
CA SER A 553 9.13 -7.42 16.02
C SER A 553 9.00 -7.08 14.54
N LEU A 554 8.15 -7.82 13.84
CA LEU A 554 7.71 -7.54 12.48
C LEU A 554 6.24 -7.13 12.51
N ARG A 555 5.92 -5.95 11.97
CA ARG A 555 4.53 -5.50 11.83
C ARG A 555 4.28 -4.96 10.43
N ARG A 556 3.27 -5.51 9.75
CA ARG A 556 2.97 -5.13 8.35
C ARG A 556 4.21 -5.16 7.46
N SER A 557 5.09 -6.15 7.66
CA SER A 557 6.36 -6.25 6.96
C SER A 557 6.44 -7.52 6.12
N ILE A 558 7.19 -7.43 5.02
CA ILE A 558 7.54 -8.58 4.17
C ILE A 558 9.02 -8.85 4.38
N VAL A 559 9.34 -10.01 4.94
CA VAL A 559 10.70 -10.43 5.22
C VAL A 559 10.96 -11.76 4.54
N GLY A 560 12.12 -11.90 3.91
CA GLY A 560 12.60 -13.19 3.43
C GLY A 560 12.85 -14.20 4.56
N ASP A 561 13.91 -14.98 4.42
CA ASP A 561 14.28 -15.93 5.47
C ASP A 561 14.77 -15.22 6.74
N ILE A 562 14.40 -15.77 7.90
CA ILE A 562 14.82 -15.29 9.23
C ILE A 562 15.65 -16.39 9.90
N ALA A 563 16.86 -16.05 10.35
CA ALA A 563 17.74 -16.97 11.05
C ALA A 563 18.21 -16.37 12.39
N VAL A 564 17.87 -17.04 13.48
CA VAL A 564 18.24 -16.65 14.84
C VAL A 564 19.16 -17.72 15.40
N ALA A 565 20.47 -17.44 15.38
CA ALA A 565 21.51 -18.43 15.68
C ALA A 565 21.65 -18.73 17.19
N ALA A 566 21.35 -17.75 18.03
CA ALA A 566 21.39 -17.83 19.49
C ALA A 566 20.06 -17.33 20.07
N PRO A 567 19.64 -17.78 21.27
CA PRO A 567 18.36 -17.38 21.84
C PRO A 567 18.29 -15.87 22.05
N ILE A 568 17.17 -15.28 21.65
CA ILE A 568 16.78 -13.91 21.98
C ILE A 568 15.50 -13.93 22.83
N ALA A 569 15.07 -12.78 23.34
CA ALA A 569 13.92 -12.70 24.22
C ALA A 569 12.62 -13.12 23.52
N ALA A 570 12.35 -12.61 22.32
CA ALA A 570 11.21 -13.01 21.50
C ALA A 570 11.38 -12.63 20.03
N LEU A 571 10.77 -13.42 19.14
CA LEU A 571 10.48 -13.06 17.76
C LEU A 571 8.96 -12.93 17.59
N ARG A 572 8.49 -11.74 17.20
CA ARG A 572 7.06 -11.40 17.07
C ARG A 572 6.72 -11.06 15.63
N LEU A 573 5.66 -11.66 15.10
CA LEU A 573 5.11 -11.36 13.78
C LEU A 573 3.66 -10.93 13.94
N CYS A 574 3.29 -9.79 13.36
CA CYS A 574 1.92 -9.29 13.30
C CYS A 574 1.61 -8.75 11.90
N ASP A 575 0.52 -9.17 11.27
CA ASP A 575 0.12 -8.76 9.92
C ASP A 575 1.28 -8.86 8.89
N SER A 576 2.15 -9.88 9.01
CA SER A 576 3.43 -9.93 8.30
C SER A 576 3.58 -11.20 7.45
N VAL A 577 4.39 -11.11 6.40
CA VAL A 577 4.81 -12.25 5.58
C VAL A 577 6.27 -12.54 5.85
N ALA A 578 6.58 -13.80 6.16
CA ALA A 578 7.94 -14.28 6.35
C ALA A 578 8.23 -15.50 5.48
N GLY A 579 9.49 -15.65 5.06
CA GLY A 579 10.00 -16.86 4.41
C GLY A 579 10.14 -18.04 5.39
N ARG A 580 11.30 -18.71 5.36
CA ARG A 580 11.64 -19.73 6.36
C ARG A 580 12.11 -19.06 7.65
N ILE A 581 11.68 -19.58 8.80
CA ILE A 581 12.10 -19.10 10.12
C ILE A 581 12.89 -20.21 10.83
N ASN A 582 14.17 -19.97 11.08
CA ASN A 582 15.01 -20.83 11.92
C ASN A 582 15.32 -20.13 13.24
N ALA A 583 14.58 -20.47 14.30
CA ALA A 583 14.68 -19.83 15.61
C ALA A 583 14.57 -20.85 16.75
N ALA A 584 15.20 -22.02 16.58
CA ALA A 584 15.00 -23.23 17.40
C ALA A 584 15.20 -23.08 18.93
N GLN A 585 15.82 -21.99 19.40
CA GLN A 585 16.04 -21.69 20.82
C GLN A 585 15.29 -20.44 21.29
N THR A 586 14.47 -19.83 20.43
CA THR A 586 13.81 -18.55 20.67
C THR A 586 12.29 -18.73 20.79
N PRO A 587 11.61 -18.05 21.73
CA PRO A 587 10.15 -17.94 21.76
C PRO A 587 9.62 -17.19 20.53
N VAL A 588 8.62 -17.75 19.86
CA VAL A 588 8.00 -17.12 18.67
C VAL A 588 6.52 -16.86 18.94
N GLU A 589 6.09 -15.63 18.67
CA GLU A 589 4.70 -15.17 18.74
C GLU A 589 4.24 -14.73 17.34
N ILE A 590 3.09 -15.24 16.86
CA ILE A 590 2.57 -14.97 15.52
C ILE A 590 1.10 -14.58 15.61
N CYS A 591 0.76 -13.37 15.20
CA CYS A 591 -0.61 -12.90 15.05
C CYS A 591 -0.86 -12.61 13.57
N ASP A 592 -1.91 -13.21 13.00
CA ASP A 592 -2.45 -12.80 11.70
C ASP A 592 -1.37 -12.68 10.61
N SER A 593 -0.48 -13.66 10.52
CA SER A 593 0.73 -13.61 9.69
C SER A 593 0.91 -14.89 8.90
N THR A 594 1.62 -14.79 7.77
CA THR A 594 1.88 -15.90 6.86
C THR A 594 3.36 -16.27 6.87
N VAL A 595 3.67 -17.53 7.21
CA VAL A 595 5.01 -18.09 7.10
C VAL A 595 5.02 -19.06 5.91
N LEU A 596 5.69 -18.64 4.83
CA LEU A 596 5.75 -19.38 3.57
C LEU A 596 6.72 -20.58 3.63
N GLY A 597 7.69 -20.55 4.55
CA GLY A 597 8.69 -21.61 4.72
C GLY A 597 8.45 -22.48 5.96
N ALA A 598 9.42 -23.37 6.23
CA ALA A 598 9.46 -24.13 7.47
C ALA A 598 9.72 -23.21 8.67
N LEU A 599 9.22 -23.60 9.85
CA LEU A 599 9.40 -22.86 11.10
C LEU A 599 9.99 -23.77 12.18
N THR A 600 11.08 -23.35 12.81
CA THR A 600 11.60 -23.97 14.03
C THR A 600 11.65 -22.96 15.17
N CYS A 601 11.18 -23.34 16.35
CA CYS A 601 11.16 -22.45 17.52
C CYS A 601 11.30 -23.21 18.85
N LEU A 602 11.58 -22.48 19.93
CA LEU A 602 11.56 -23.03 21.28
C LEU A 602 10.12 -23.26 21.76
N THR A 603 9.32 -22.19 21.77
CA THR A 603 7.88 -22.15 22.08
C THR A 603 7.15 -21.41 20.96
N LEU A 604 5.86 -21.69 20.80
CA LEU A 604 5.03 -21.06 19.76
C LEU A 604 3.70 -20.60 20.37
N ASP A 605 3.44 -19.30 20.31
CA ASP A 605 2.10 -18.75 20.42
C ASP A 605 1.67 -18.25 19.03
N ALA A 606 0.57 -18.76 18.51
CA ALA A 606 0.10 -18.40 17.17
C ALA A 606 -1.42 -18.28 17.12
N SER A 607 -1.92 -17.18 16.56
CA SER A 607 -3.34 -16.92 16.32
C SER A 607 -3.55 -16.40 14.89
N GLY A 608 -4.55 -16.91 14.18
CA GLY A 608 -4.86 -16.45 12.82
C GLY A 608 -3.75 -16.69 11.80
N ALA A 609 -2.79 -17.59 12.06
CA ALA A 609 -1.59 -17.75 11.26
C ALA A 609 -1.75 -18.75 10.11
N LEU A 610 -1.03 -18.51 9.01
CA LEU A 610 -0.83 -19.49 7.94
C LEU A 610 0.60 -20.06 8.02
N LEU A 611 0.75 -21.24 8.60
CA LEU A 611 2.03 -21.94 8.73
C LEU A 611 2.15 -22.98 7.61
N THR A 612 2.57 -22.51 6.44
CA THR A 612 2.49 -23.30 5.19
C THR A 612 3.55 -24.39 5.09
N GLY A 613 4.72 -24.18 5.69
CA GLY A 613 5.78 -25.17 5.83
C GLY A 613 5.71 -25.95 7.14
N ILE A 614 6.50 -27.03 7.24
CA ILE A 614 6.58 -27.85 8.45
C ILE A 614 7.06 -27.01 9.63
N THR A 615 6.24 -26.98 10.68
CA THR A 615 6.50 -26.26 11.91
C THR A 615 6.95 -27.20 13.02
N ARG A 616 8.03 -26.88 13.74
CA ARG A 616 8.53 -27.66 14.87
C ARG A 616 8.85 -26.75 16.08
N ALA A 617 8.01 -26.83 17.10
CA ALA A 617 8.29 -26.26 18.42
C ALA A 617 8.95 -27.30 19.32
N ARG A 618 9.97 -26.92 20.10
CA ARG A 618 10.67 -27.86 21.01
C ARG A 618 9.92 -28.09 22.33
N ARG A 619 9.26 -27.06 22.86
CA ARG A 619 8.50 -27.10 24.12
C ARG A 619 7.01 -27.01 23.82
N LEU A 620 6.32 -28.15 23.88
CA LEU A 620 4.89 -28.26 23.56
C LEU A 620 3.97 -27.96 24.76
N GLN A 621 4.53 -27.97 25.97
CA GLN A 621 3.82 -27.68 27.22
C GLN A 621 3.62 -26.16 27.46
N THR A 622 4.16 -25.32 26.57
CA THR A 622 4.13 -23.87 26.67
C THR A 622 3.79 -23.27 25.31
N GLY A 623 2.82 -22.35 25.28
CA GLY A 623 2.26 -21.78 24.05
C GLY A 623 0.95 -22.41 23.62
N CYS A 624 0.31 -21.82 22.62
CA CYS A 624 -0.97 -22.22 22.06
C CYS A 624 -0.98 -21.92 20.57
N VAL A 625 -1.58 -22.78 19.74
CA VAL A 625 -1.86 -22.44 18.34
C VAL A 625 -3.36 -22.45 18.16
N ARG A 626 -3.95 -21.33 17.75
CA ARG A 626 -5.40 -21.16 17.62
C ARG A 626 -5.80 -20.54 16.30
N TYR A 627 -6.98 -20.92 15.78
CA TYR A 627 -7.57 -20.32 14.57
C TYR A 627 -6.60 -20.20 13.39
N SER A 628 -5.70 -21.18 13.25
CA SER A 628 -4.58 -21.14 12.31
C SER A 628 -4.62 -22.33 11.38
N TRP A 629 -3.97 -22.21 10.23
CA TRP A 629 -3.68 -23.35 9.36
C TRP A 629 -2.27 -23.86 9.63
N ILE A 630 -2.15 -25.15 9.88
CA ILE A 630 -0.87 -25.81 10.22
C ILE A 630 -0.59 -26.89 9.19
N ALA A 631 0.59 -26.82 8.56
CA ALA A 631 1.03 -27.86 7.63
C ALA A 631 0.98 -29.26 8.27
N PRO A 632 0.34 -30.25 7.62
CA PRO A 632 0.33 -31.63 8.11
C PRO A 632 1.76 -32.16 8.34
N GLY A 633 1.97 -32.86 9.45
CA GLY A 633 3.30 -33.34 9.87
C GLY A 633 4.09 -32.36 10.75
N SER A 634 3.50 -31.21 11.08
CA SER A 634 4.05 -30.27 12.07
C SER A 634 3.93 -30.78 13.51
N VAL A 635 4.83 -30.32 14.36
CA VAL A 635 4.87 -30.58 15.81
C VAL A 635 4.74 -29.24 16.53
N THR A 636 3.52 -28.90 16.94
CA THR A 636 3.16 -27.63 17.59
C THR A 636 2.59 -27.86 18.99
N PRO A 637 2.54 -26.83 19.86
CA PRO A 637 1.71 -26.85 21.06
C PRO A 637 0.24 -27.15 20.72
N ARG A 638 -0.58 -27.39 21.75
CA ARG A 638 -1.98 -27.84 21.60
C ARG A 638 -2.74 -26.95 20.60
N PRO A 639 -3.22 -27.50 19.47
CA PRO A 639 -4.01 -26.74 18.52
C PRO A 639 -5.44 -26.56 19.04
N PHE A 640 -6.00 -25.37 18.87
CA PHE A 640 -7.39 -25.02 19.18
C PHE A 640 -8.09 -24.45 17.95
N ARG A 641 -9.09 -25.18 17.44
CA ARG A 641 -9.83 -24.79 16.22
C ARG A 641 -8.94 -24.51 14.99
N CYS A 642 -7.81 -25.21 14.89
CA CYS A 642 -6.88 -25.08 13.75
C CYS A 642 -7.26 -26.02 12.61
N GLN A 643 -6.98 -25.60 11.38
CA GLN A 643 -7.10 -26.44 10.20
C GLN A 643 -5.76 -27.12 9.85
N PRO A 644 -5.78 -28.33 9.28
CA PRO A 644 -6.95 -29.15 8.95
C PRO A 644 -7.51 -29.94 10.15
N GLN A 645 -6.88 -29.90 11.33
CA GLN A 645 -7.23 -30.75 12.48
C GLN A 645 -8.71 -30.65 12.89
N LEU A 646 -9.29 -29.46 12.83
CA LEU A 646 -10.70 -29.22 13.14
C LEU A 646 -11.63 -29.95 12.16
N ALA A 647 -11.36 -29.86 10.85
CA ALA A 647 -12.15 -30.55 9.83
C ALA A 647 -11.99 -32.08 9.87
N LEU A 648 -10.87 -32.59 10.40
CA LEU A 648 -10.63 -34.02 10.58
C LEU A 648 -11.34 -34.59 11.83
N SER A 649 -11.74 -33.74 12.77
CA SER A 649 -12.38 -34.15 14.02
C SER A 649 -13.69 -34.90 13.75
N GLY A 650 -13.77 -36.16 14.19
CA GLY A 650 -14.96 -37.01 14.00
C GLY A 650 -15.08 -37.65 12.61
N VAL A 651 -14.11 -37.44 11.71
CA VAL A 651 -14.08 -38.09 10.38
C VAL A 651 -13.30 -39.40 10.44
N PRO A 652 -13.79 -40.50 9.83
CA PRO A 652 -13.02 -41.75 9.73
C PRO A 652 -11.69 -41.56 9.00
N VAL A 653 -10.66 -42.30 9.42
CA VAL A 653 -9.28 -42.20 8.87
C VAL A 653 -9.22 -42.32 7.35
N ALA A 654 -10.08 -43.15 6.75
CA ALA A 654 -10.16 -43.32 5.30
C ALA A 654 -10.48 -42.01 4.54
N GLY A 655 -11.18 -41.05 5.18
CA GLY A 655 -11.53 -39.76 4.59
C GLY A 655 -10.48 -38.66 4.80
N HIS A 656 -9.48 -38.88 5.68
CA HIS A 656 -8.52 -37.84 6.06
C HIS A 656 -7.69 -37.35 4.88
N ALA A 657 -7.25 -38.26 4.02
CA ALA A 657 -6.41 -37.93 2.87
C ALA A 657 -7.08 -36.93 1.91
N ALA A 658 -8.39 -37.12 1.64
CA ALA A 658 -9.15 -36.23 0.76
C ALA A 658 -9.33 -34.83 1.38
N ILE A 659 -9.60 -34.76 2.69
CA ILE A 659 -9.73 -33.48 3.40
C ILE A 659 -8.39 -32.73 3.41
N ILE A 660 -7.29 -33.41 3.72
CA ILE A 660 -5.94 -32.82 3.73
C ILE A 660 -5.49 -32.35 2.33
N ALA A 661 -5.92 -33.05 1.27
CA ALA A 661 -5.63 -32.66 -0.09
C ALA A 661 -6.37 -31.37 -0.48
N ARG A 662 -7.65 -31.24 -0.09
CA ARG A 662 -8.49 -30.07 -0.39
C ARG A 662 -8.16 -28.86 0.49
N LEU A 663 -8.03 -29.04 1.82
CA LEU A 663 -7.85 -27.96 2.80
C LEU A 663 -6.41 -27.48 2.85
N ARG A 664 -5.97 -26.83 1.77
CA ARG A 664 -4.66 -26.16 1.67
C ARG A 664 -4.87 -24.68 1.36
N PRO A 665 -4.06 -23.78 1.95
CA PRO A 665 -4.07 -22.39 1.55
C PRO A 665 -3.61 -22.30 0.09
N ALA A 666 -4.41 -21.63 -0.73
CA ALA A 666 -4.03 -21.25 -2.08
C ALA A 666 -3.78 -19.75 -2.10
N PHE A 667 -2.71 -19.32 -2.78
CA PHE A 667 -2.38 -17.90 -2.91
C PHE A 667 -2.67 -17.43 -4.33
N THR A 668 -3.08 -16.17 -4.49
CA THR A 668 -3.16 -15.52 -5.81
C THR A 668 -1.79 -15.61 -6.48
N SER A 669 -0.72 -15.36 -5.72
CA SER A 669 0.65 -15.71 -6.08
C SER A 669 1.48 -16.07 -4.84
N ALA A 670 2.43 -16.99 -5.00
CA ALA A 670 3.49 -17.26 -4.03
C ALA A 670 4.86 -16.74 -4.49
N VAL A 671 4.92 -16.08 -5.65
CA VAL A 671 6.15 -15.55 -6.23
C VAL A 671 6.32 -14.10 -5.78
N TRP A 672 7.44 -13.82 -5.12
CA TRP A 672 7.78 -12.46 -4.74
C TRP A 672 7.87 -11.56 -5.96
N GLY A 673 7.29 -10.36 -5.86
CA GLY A 673 7.27 -9.37 -6.94
C GLY A 673 6.01 -9.40 -7.79
N GLU A 674 5.17 -10.44 -7.68
CA GLU A 674 3.84 -10.42 -8.28
C GLU A 674 2.83 -9.67 -7.39
N PRO A 675 1.88 -8.90 -7.95
CA PRO A 675 0.93 -8.06 -7.19
C PRO A 675 0.09 -8.81 -6.13
N GLY A 676 -0.19 -10.09 -6.39
CA GLY A 676 -0.96 -10.96 -5.50
C GLY A 676 -0.13 -11.76 -4.50
N PHE A 677 1.14 -11.41 -4.28
CA PHE A 677 2.06 -12.16 -3.42
C PHE A 677 1.49 -12.38 -2.01
N ALA A 678 1.41 -13.65 -1.60
CA ALA A 678 0.90 -14.13 -0.32
C ALA A 678 -0.57 -13.76 0.01
N GLN A 679 -1.30 -13.15 -0.92
CA GLN A 679 -2.74 -12.92 -0.79
C GLN A 679 -3.48 -14.24 -1.01
N LEU A 680 -4.46 -14.58 -0.15
CA LEU A 680 -5.28 -15.77 -0.37
C LEU A 680 -6.07 -15.68 -1.69
N ALA A 681 -6.02 -16.77 -2.45
CA ALA A 681 -6.78 -16.95 -3.69
C ALA A 681 -8.26 -17.18 -3.38
N ARG A 682 -9.13 -16.82 -4.33
CA ARG A 682 -10.58 -17.06 -4.25
C ARG A 682 -10.98 -18.53 -4.23
N SER A 683 -10.11 -19.41 -4.72
CA SER A 683 -10.26 -20.87 -4.67
C SER A 683 -9.92 -21.46 -3.30
N THR A 684 -9.39 -20.66 -2.37
CA THR A 684 -9.15 -21.12 -1.01
C THR A 684 -10.45 -21.48 -0.33
N GLU A 685 -10.45 -22.63 0.32
CA GLU A 685 -11.61 -23.17 1.02
C GLU A 685 -12.08 -22.26 2.16
N VAL A 686 -13.39 -22.25 2.41
CA VAL A 686 -14.02 -21.34 3.38
C VAL A 686 -13.50 -21.56 4.80
N GLU A 687 -13.08 -22.78 5.12
CA GLU A 687 -12.49 -23.14 6.41
C GLU A 687 -11.16 -22.44 6.70
N ILE A 688 -10.50 -21.89 5.67
CA ILE A 688 -9.27 -21.08 5.78
C ILE A 688 -9.61 -19.62 5.52
N ALA A 689 -10.36 -19.35 4.44
CA ALA A 689 -10.71 -17.99 4.04
C ALA A 689 -11.65 -17.27 5.04
N GLY A 690 -12.35 -17.99 5.91
CA GLY A 690 -13.15 -17.45 7.02
C GLY A 690 -12.92 -18.19 8.34
N GLY A 691 -11.75 -18.81 8.51
CA GLY A 691 -11.45 -19.66 9.67
C GLY A 691 -10.71 -18.93 10.81
N GLY A 692 -10.47 -17.63 10.69
CA GLY A 692 -9.95 -16.79 11.75
C GLY A 692 -10.90 -16.69 12.96
N GLU A 693 -10.42 -16.11 14.05
CA GLU A 693 -11.12 -16.06 15.34
C GLU A 693 -12.53 -15.44 15.26
N ASP A 694 -12.68 -14.40 14.44
CA ASP A 694 -13.89 -13.62 14.19
C ASP A 694 -14.55 -13.95 12.83
N GLY A 695 -14.18 -15.07 12.21
CA GLY A 695 -14.63 -15.43 10.86
C GLY A 695 -13.90 -14.68 9.74
N SER A 696 -12.81 -13.97 10.06
CA SER A 696 -11.89 -13.38 9.08
C SER A 696 -11.04 -14.43 8.38
N GLU A 697 -10.30 -13.99 7.36
CA GLU A 697 -9.31 -14.84 6.70
C GLU A 697 -8.07 -15.02 7.59
N MET A 698 -7.46 -16.21 7.54
CA MET A 698 -6.17 -16.45 8.19
C MET A 698 -5.02 -15.80 7.40
N GLY A 699 -3.96 -15.41 8.09
CA GLY A 699 -2.68 -14.97 7.52
C GLY A 699 -2.53 -13.45 7.44
N ALA A 700 -1.45 -13.03 6.79
CA ALA A 700 -0.96 -11.64 6.75
C ALA A 700 -2.00 -10.59 6.31
N PHE A 701 -3.01 -11.00 5.55
CA PHE A 701 -4.03 -10.11 5.00
C PHE A 701 -5.34 -10.11 5.80
N ARG A 702 -5.40 -10.76 6.96
CA ARG A 702 -6.57 -10.74 7.88
C ARG A 702 -7.09 -9.33 8.12
N PHE A 703 -6.19 -8.35 8.22
CA PHE A 703 -6.56 -6.95 8.41
C PHE A 703 -7.39 -6.36 7.27
N LEU A 704 -7.45 -6.97 6.07
CA LEU A 704 -8.32 -6.52 4.99
C LEU A 704 -9.79 -6.89 5.22
N ALA A 705 -10.09 -7.86 6.09
CA ALA A 705 -11.44 -8.34 6.37
C ALA A 705 -12.24 -8.69 5.09
N GLN A 706 -11.58 -9.32 4.12
CA GLN A 706 -12.20 -9.65 2.82
C GLN A 706 -13.50 -10.47 2.94
N PRO A 707 -13.64 -11.45 3.86
CA PRO A 707 -14.90 -12.18 4.03
C PRO A 707 -16.06 -11.27 4.46
N ALA A 708 -15.80 -10.33 5.36
CA ALA A 708 -16.80 -9.38 5.86
C ALA A 708 -17.22 -8.39 4.77
N ARG A 709 -16.26 -7.83 4.01
CA ARG A 709 -16.53 -6.98 2.83
C ARG A 709 -17.43 -7.70 1.83
N LEU A 710 -17.11 -8.95 1.53
CA LEU A 710 -17.89 -9.76 0.58
C LEU A 710 -19.28 -10.11 1.11
N SER A 711 -19.41 -10.42 2.40
CA SER A 711 -20.68 -10.69 3.06
C SER A 711 -21.60 -9.47 3.00
N ASN A 712 -21.07 -8.29 3.34
CA ASN A 712 -21.75 -7.01 3.25
C ASN A 712 -22.25 -6.74 1.82
N LEU A 713 -21.37 -6.92 0.83
CA LEU A 713 -21.75 -6.74 -0.57
C LEU A 713 -22.89 -7.68 -0.99
N ARG A 714 -22.81 -8.95 -0.60
CA ARG A 714 -23.82 -9.96 -0.94
C ARG A 714 -25.18 -9.68 -0.33
N ASN A 715 -25.20 -9.08 0.86
CA ASN A 715 -26.42 -8.68 1.55
C ASN A 715 -27.04 -7.43 0.91
N LEU A 716 -26.20 -6.49 0.43
CA LEU A 716 -26.66 -5.21 -0.11
C LEU A 716 -27.14 -5.30 -1.58
N VAL A 717 -26.35 -5.90 -2.47
CA VAL A 717 -26.60 -5.85 -3.93
C VAL A 717 -28.00 -6.32 -4.32
N PRO A 718 -28.58 -7.41 -3.76
CA PRO A 718 -29.93 -7.87 -4.14
C PRO A 718 -31.00 -6.80 -4.01
N GLU A 719 -30.89 -5.90 -3.03
CA GLU A 719 -31.85 -4.80 -2.89
C GLU A 719 -31.79 -3.85 -4.08
N TYR A 720 -30.66 -3.68 -4.76
CA TYR A 720 -30.46 -2.66 -5.78
C TYR A 720 -30.56 -3.18 -7.22
N LEU A 721 -30.84 -4.47 -7.43
CA LEU A 721 -30.96 -5.06 -8.75
C LEU A 721 -32.27 -4.66 -9.45
N PRO A 722 -32.27 -4.55 -10.79
CA PRO A 722 -33.49 -4.52 -11.57
C PRO A 722 -34.32 -5.79 -11.36
N TYR A 723 -35.64 -5.67 -11.49
CA TYR A 723 -36.54 -6.83 -11.38
C TYR A 723 -36.18 -7.91 -12.42
N GLY A 724 -36.12 -9.16 -11.96
CA GLY A 724 -35.83 -10.33 -12.80
C GLY A 724 -34.35 -10.48 -13.20
N GLN A 725 -33.46 -9.63 -12.70
CA GLN A 725 -32.01 -9.77 -12.90
C GLN A 725 -31.33 -10.48 -11.72
N GLU A 726 -30.29 -11.23 -12.02
CA GLU A 726 -29.37 -11.84 -11.08
C GLU A 726 -27.95 -11.30 -11.31
N TYR A 727 -27.13 -11.32 -10.25
CA TYR A 727 -25.75 -10.85 -10.33
C TYR A 727 -24.76 -11.96 -9.98
N GLY A 728 -23.57 -11.88 -10.54
CA GLY A 728 -22.43 -12.65 -10.07
C GLY A 728 -21.20 -11.77 -9.96
N LEU A 729 -20.37 -12.09 -8.97
CA LEU A 729 -19.14 -11.38 -8.69
C LEU A 729 -18.00 -12.00 -9.51
N VAL A 730 -17.26 -11.16 -10.20
CA VAL A 730 -16.05 -11.52 -10.96
C VAL A 730 -14.89 -10.75 -10.34
N PHE A 731 -13.79 -11.44 -10.04
CA PHE A 731 -12.64 -10.81 -9.40
C PHE A 731 -11.53 -10.63 -10.43
N GLU A 732 -11.02 -9.42 -10.56
CA GLU A 732 -9.85 -9.09 -11.34
C GLU A 732 -8.62 -9.14 -10.41
N THR A 733 -7.55 -9.78 -10.90
CA THR A 733 -6.28 -10.00 -10.18
C THR A 733 -5.11 -9.50 -10.99
#